data_AF-A0A370KBE0-F1
#
_entry.id   AF-A0A370KBE0-F1
#
_cell.length_a   1.000
_cell.length_b   1.000
_cell.length_c   1.000
_cell.angle_alpha   90.00
_cell.angle_beta   90.00
_cell.angle_gamma   90.00
#
_symmetry.space_group_name_H-M   'P 1'
#
loop_
_entity.id
_entity.type
_entity.pdbx_description
1 polymer ?
#
loop_
_entity_poly.entity_id
_entity_poly.type
_entity_poly.pdbx_seq_one_letter_code
_entity_poly.pdbx_strand_id
1 'polypeptide(L)'
;MKTDQVIKILFIEKSVEDAEQIISLLRNSGIAVRPARATSAEQVNAALDELGPDVVLFDPTVGTLELREVSRLLDAHGRDLSLIALVGQVDNATITELFVGGARSVALRTQPKQLMAVVQREFDALHARRQLRRLETALRESERRCDALLDSSTDAIAYVHEGMHVRANQAYLDTFGYTEFDDLLGLPVLDMISPTDADEFKTTLKGLSRGEKPSAPIELQARRADASNFKASVDFAHATFEGEPCLQVVFRRQQIDASVIEQLQRDPVTGLFNRARMLECVDQAVSAATEGVKGQSLLLIEPDNWQAIVAGVGLAKADELLAAFANRVEGQLGAHDTAGLLAEHTVGVLLHTRNDESIKQWIAGLQQAIAGGIFDLGTRSITVTTSIGGSLLGERNANTELLLNQASQALRNAQSQGGNRSELHDPAAREKAEEERERYWLGVLKQALTQNDFVLYHQQTISLQDADGEFSEILLRLNGPQGEVLPGFFMPIAEKHNLTPAIDRWVLHQAIEHLRARDRSGTPTTFFVKLTSGSLEDTQLLPWLGEQLRRAGLKNGKLVLETTESKVVTSLRPAQEFIRAWKQLGGQFALEQFGSGLNSFQLLNHIDADYLKIDRSYMADLPQQQESQKKVAEICRQARELKKLTIAEWVEDAASTSLLFACGVDFVQGNFLQEPQRLA
;
A
#
# COMPACT_ATOMS: atom_id res chain seq x y z
N MET A 1 -4.03 5.65 4.04
CA MET A 1 -4.11 4.43 4.88
C MET A 1 -3.58 3.27 4.04
N LYS A 2 -2.46 2.64 4.43
CA LYS A 2 -2.12 1.34 3.84
C LYS A 2 -3.22 0.38 4.26
N THR A 3 -3.83 -0.31 3.31
CA THR A 3 -4.64 -1.49 3.60
C THR A 3 -3.72 -2.46 4.34
N ASP A 4 -3.97 -2.76 5.61
CA ASP A 4 -3.22 -3.77 6.36
C ASP A 4 -3.44 -5.12 5.65
N GLN A 5 -2.52 -5.49 4.76
CA GLN A 5 -2.57 -6.77 4.06
C GLN A 5 -2.30 -7.88 5.07
N VAL A 6 -3.33 -8.69 5.32
CA VAL A 6 -3.26 -9.85 6.19
C VAL A 6 -2.46 -10.95 5.50
N ILE A 7 -1.32 -11.35 6.08
CA ILE A 7 -0.52 -12.46 5.57
C ILE A 7 -1.15 -13.78 6.02
N LYS A 8 -1.47 -14.66 5.07
CA LYS A 8 -1.94 -16.01 5.37
C LYS A 8 -0.76 -16.98 5.45
N ILE A 9 -0.52 -17.56 6.62
CA ILE A 9 0.67 -18.38 6.88
C ILE A 9 0.26 -19.80 7.27
N LEU A 10 0.80 -20.80 6.57
CA LEU A 10 0.74 -22.19 6.96
C LEU A 10 2.05 -22.60 7.64
N PHE A 11 1.97 -23.02 8.90
CA PHE A 11 3.09 -23.57 9.66
C PHE A 11 3.09 -25.10 9.55
N ILE A 12 4.12 -25.66 8.93
CA ILE A 12 4.41 -27.10 8.97
C ILE A 12 5.43 -27.31 10.08
N GLU A 13 4.93 -27.52 11.29
CA GLU A 13 5.69 -27.37 12.53
C GLU A 13 5.17 -28.37 13.58
N LYS A 14 6.07 -29.00 14.35
CA LYS A 14 5.70 -29.94 15.42
C LYS A 14 5.29 -29.24 16.73
N SER A 15 5.88 -28.09 17.03
CA SER A 15 5.59 -27.31 18.25
C SER A 15 4.55 -26.23 17.99
N VAL A 16 3.39 -26.32 18.67
CA VAL A 16 2.37 -25.24 18.62
C VAL A 16 2.94 -23.95 19.24
N GLU A 17 3.73 -24.08 20.31
CA GLU A 17 4.34 -22.95 21.02
C GLU A 17 5.29 -22.17 20.11
N ASP A 18 6.12 -22.86 19.33
CA ASP A 18 7.06 -22.23 18.39
C ASP A 18 6.32 -21.43 17.30
N ALA A 19 5.26 -22.02 16.73
CA ALA A 19 4.46 -21.34 15.73
C ALA A 19 3.79 -20.08 16.30
N GLU A 20 3.28 -20.15 17.53
CA GLU A 20 2.65 -19.03 18.23
C GLU A 20 3.63 -17.93 18.60
N GLN A 21 4.88 -18.27 18.95
CA GLN A 21 5.94 -17.28 19.13
C GLN A 21 6.19 -16.47 17.85
N ILE A 22 6.20 -17.13 16.69
CA ILE A 22 6.37 -16.45 15.40
C ILE A 22 5.15 -15.58 15.07
N ILE A 23 3.94 -16.08 15.32
CA ILE A 23 2.70 -15.32 15.11
C ILE A 23 2.71 -14.05 15.99
N SER A 24 3.05 -14.18 17.27
CA SER A 24 3.16 -13.04 18.18
C SER A 24 4.21 -12.04 17.73
N LEU A 25 5.36 -12.53 17.26
CA LEU A 25 6.44 -11.69 16.75
C LEU A 25 5.97 -10.81 15.58
N LEU A 26 5.30 -11.43 14.59
CA LEU A 26 4.79 -10.74 13.42
C LEU A 26 3.72 -9.71 13.82
N ARG A 27 2.80 -10.06 14.71
CA ARG A 27 1.74 -9.14 15.15
C ARG A 27 2.24 -7.97 15.97
N ASN A 28 3.19 -8.18 16.87
CA ASN A 28 3.82 -7.10 17.63
C ASN A 28 4.53 -6.09 16.72
N SER A 29 4.92 -6.51 15.50
CA SER A 29 5.49 -5.62 14.48
C SER A 29 4.46 -4.92 13.59
N GLY A 30 3.16 -5.08 13.88
CA GLY A 30 2.06 -4.50 13.11
C GLY A 30 1.65 -5.32 11.88
N ILE A 31 2.16 -6.54 11.71
CA ILE A 31 1.79 -7.41 10.60
C ILE A 31 0.57 -8.25 11.03
N ALA A 32 -0.57 -8.05 10.35
CA ALA A 32 -1.73 -8.89 10.54
C ALA A 32 -1.50 -10.27 9.91
N VAL A 33 -1.76 -11.34 10.68
CA VAL A 33 -1.51 -12.73 10.25
C VAL A 33 -2.72 -13.60 10.49
N ARG A 34 -3.09 -14.41 9.49
CA ARG A 34 -4.04 -15.52 9.58
C ARG A 34 -3.28 -16.86 9.53
N PRO A 35 -3.10 -17.53 10.67
CA PRO A 35 -2.29 -18.74 10.74
C PRO A 35 -3.12 -20.02 10.57
N ALA A 36 -2.51 -21.05 9.98
CA ALA A 36 -2.92 -22.45 10.09
C ALA A 36 -1.70 -23.33 10.38
N ARG A 37 -1.90 -24.52 10.94
CA ARG A 37 -0.81 -25.44 11.26
C ARG A 37 -1.11 -26.86 10.78
N ALA A 38 -0.09 -27.52 10.24
CA ALA A 38 -0.16 -28.91 9.80
C ALA A 38 1.06 -29.71 10.28
N THR A 39 0.85 -31.00 10.53
CA THR A 39 1.91 -31.98 10.83
C THR A 39 1.86 -33.21 9.92
N SER A 40 0.95 -33.25 8.94
CA SER A 40 0.76 -34.38 8.03
C SER A 40 0.31 -33.90 6.65
N ALA A 41 0.49 -34.72 5.61
CA ALA A 41 0.12 -34.37 4.25
C ALA A 41 -1.38 -34.04 4.10
N GLU A 42 -2.24 -34.79 4.79
CA GLU A 42 -3.69 -34.56 4.79
C GLU A 42 -4.04 -33.17 5.35
N GLN A 43 -3.41 -32.77 6.46
CA GLN A 43 -3.60 -31.45 7.07
C GLN A 43 -3.02 -30.32 6.21
N VAL A 44 -1.91 -30.58 5.51
CA VAL A 44 -1.35 -29.61 4.55
C VAL A 44 -2.38 -29.35 3.44
N ASN A 45 -2.95 -30.39 2.84
CA ASN A 45 -3.96 -30.23 1.78
C ASN A 45 -5.21 -29.51 2.29
N ALA A 46 -5.73 -29.89 3.46
CA ALA A 46 -6.88 -29.21 4.07
C ALA A 46 -6.59 -27.72 4.29
N ALA A 47 -5.41 -27.37 4.81
CA ALA A 47 -5.03 -25.98 4.99
C ALA A 47 -4.81 -25.23 3.67
N LEU A 48 -4.33 -25.88 2.62
CA LEU A 48 -4.22 -25.27 1.28
C LEU A 48 -5.59 -24.89 0.73
N ASP A 49 -6.61 -25.74 0.91
CA ASP A 49 -7.96 -25.50 0.44
C ASP A 49 -8.73 -24.48 1.30
N GLU A 50 -8.64 -24.58 2.63
CA GLU A 50 -9.39 -23.72 3.55
C GLU A 50 -8.76 -22.33 3.72
N LEU A 51 -7.45 -22.27 3.98
CA LEU A 51 -6.77 -20.99 4.22
C LEU A 51 -6.40 -20.30 2.90
N GLY A 52 -5.94 -21.10 1.92
CA GLY A 52 -5.27 -20.59 0.72
C GLY A 52 -4.07 -19.73 1.09
N PRO A 53 -3.02 -20.29 1.72
CA PRO A 53 -1.90 -19.53 2.29
C PRO A 53 -1.13 -18.75 1.22
N ASP A 54 -0.36 -17.76 1.66
CA ASP A 54 0.61 -17.04 0.82
C ASP A 54 2.03 -17.55 1.11
N VAL A 55 2.31 -17.77 2.40
CA VAL A 55 3.62 -18.22 2.89
C VAL A 55 3.45 -19.55 3.63
N VAL A 56 4.38 -20.48 3.38
CA VAL A 56 4.49 -21.75 4.11
C VAL A 56 5.81 -21.74 4.87
N LEU A 57 5.75 -21.82 6.19
CA LEU A 57 6.92 -21.98 7.05
C LEU A 57 7.09 -23.46 7.39
N PHE A 58 8.15 -24.07 6.89
CA PHE A 58 8.42 -25.50 7.07
C PHE A 58 9.56 -25.74 8.04
N ASP A 59 9.28 -26.49 9.09
CA ASP A 59 10.27 -27.02 10.01
C ASP A 59 10.76 -28.41 9.58
N PRO A 60 12.05 -28.57 9.21
CA PRO A 60 12.60 -29.90 8.92
C PRO A 60 12.52 -30.87 10.11
N THR A 61 12.39 -30.39 11.35
CA THR A 61 12.32 -31.27 12.53
C THR A 61 10.96 -31.91 12.76
N VAL A 62 9.94 -31.58 11.95
CA VAL A 62 8.61 -32.18 12.04
C VAL A 62 8.65 -33.71 11.89
N GLY A 63 9.58 -34.22 11.08
CA GLY A 63 9.91 -35.64 10.90
C GLY A 63 8.84 -36.50 10.21
N THR A 64 7.59 -36.05 10.18
CA THR A 64 6.46 -36.69 9.49
C THR A 64 6.36 -36.35 8.01
N LEU A 65 7.02 -35.26 7.58
CA LEU A 65 7.01 -34.75 6.22
C LEU A 65 8.43 -34.35 5.82
N GLU A 66 8.85 -34.79 4.65
CA GLU A 66 10.10 -34.37 4.03
C GLU A 66 9.88 -33.09 3.21
N LEU A 67 10.88 -32.21 3.14
CA LEU A 67 10.78 -30.94 2.40
C LEU A 67 10.37 -31.15 0.92
N ARG A 68 10.91 -32.20 0.28
CA ARG A 68 10.57 -32.57 -1.11
C ARG A 68 9.14 -33.07 -1.28
N GLU A 69 8.56 -33.63 -0.23
CA GLU A 69 7.16 -34.03 -0.24
C GLU A 69 6.25 -32.80 -0.11
N VAL A 70 6.59 -31.89 0.82
CA VAL A 70 5.91 -30.61 0.95
C VAL A 70 5.95 -29.82 -0.35
N SER A 71 7.12 -29.65 -0.98
CA SER A 71 7.23 -28.95 -2.27
C SER A 71 6.31 -29.55 -3.32
N ARG A 72 6.23 -30.89 -3.42
CA ARG A 72 5.33 -31.57 -4.37
C ARG A 72 3.85 -31.31 -4.09
N LEU A 73 3.44 -31.28 -2.81
CA LEU A 73 2.06 -30.94 -2.43
C LEU A 73 1.72 -29.50 -2.82
N LEU A 74 2.63 -28.55 -2.58
CA LEU A 74 2.44 -27.14 -2.94
C LEU A 74 2.37 -26.97 -4.47
N ASP A 75 3.25 -27.63 -5.22
CA ASP A 75 3.26 -27.59 -6.68
C ASP A 75 1.98 -28.19 -7.28
N ALA A 76 1.49 -29.30 -6.71
CA ALA A 76 0.27 -29.98 -7.15
C ALA A 76 -1.00 -29.13 -6.93
N HIS A 77 -1.01 -28.26 -5.92
CA HIS A 77 -2.11 -27.32 -5.67
C HIS A 77 -2.20 -26.21 -6.73
N GLY A 78 -1.12 -25.96 -7.49
CA GLY A 78 -1.12 -25.07 -8.65
C GLY A 78 -1.16 -23.56 -8.32
N ARG A 79 -1.12 -23.18 -7.03
CA ARG A 79 -0.96 -21.77 -6.63
C ARG A 79 0.52 -21.41 -6.49
N ASP A 80 0.87 -20.16 -6.84
CA ASP A 80 2.18 -19.60 -6.49
C ASP A 80 2.20 -19.31 -4.99
N LEU A 81 3.10 -19.96 -4.27
CA LEU A 81 3.28 -19.90 -2.82
C LEU A 81 4.77 -19.69 -2.51
N SER A 82 5.07 -19.10 -1.36
CA SER A 82 6.46 -18.97 -0.89
C SER A 82 6.75 -19.96 0.23
N LEU A 83 7.55 -20.99 -0.07
CA LEU A 83 8.03 -21.97 0.92
C LEU A 83 9.32 -21.47 1.56
N ILE A 84 9.30 -21.31 2.89
CA ILE A 84 10.42 -20.85 3.70
C ILE A 84 10.80 -21.97 4.67
N ALA A 85 12.06 -22.39 4.64
CA ALA A 85 12.58 -23.35 5.61
C ALA A 85 12.95 -22.65 6.91
N LEU A 86 12.47 -23.17 8.03
CA LEU A 86 12.68 -22.65 9.37
C LEU A 86 13.63 -23.55 10.15
N VAL A 87 14.87 -23.11 10.36
CA VAL A 87 15.94 -23.93 10.95
C VAL A 87 16.58 -23.26 12.18
N GLY A 88 17.17 -24.07 13.06
CA GLY A 88 17.87 -23.55 14.25
C GLY A 88 19.28 -23.02 13.96
N GLN A 89 19.97 -23.65 13.01
CA GLN A 89 21.31 -23.30 12.56
C GLN A 89 21.42 -23.49 11.05
N VAL A 90 22.37 -22.79 10.43
CA VAL A 90 22.65 -22.89 8.99
C VAL A 90 24.14 -23.10 8.78
N ASP A 91 24.46 -24.03 7.88
CA ASP A 91 25.74 -24.15 7.21
C ASP A 91 25.52 -24.24 5.69
N ASN A 92 26.61 -24.22 4.92
CA ASN A 92 26.51 -24.23 3.45
C ASN A 92 25.86 -25.51 2.92
N ALA A 93 26.06 -26.66 3.58
CA ALA A 93 25.47 -27.93 3.16
C ALA A 93 23.95 -27.91 3.35
N THR A 94 23.49 -27.49 4.53
CA THR A 94 22.08 -27.37 4.90
C THR A 94 21.36 -26.39 3.97
N ILE A 95 21.93 -25.21 3.71
CA ILE A 95 21.34 -24.23 2.79
C ILE A 95 21.18 -24.84 1.38
N THR A 96 22.20 -25.57 0.91
CA THR A 96 22.16 -26.22 -0.41
C THR A 96 21.04 -27.25 -0.47
N GLU A 97 20.92 -28.11 0.54
CA GLU A 97 19.86 -29.12 0.60
C GLU A 97 18.46 -28.52 0.64
N LEU A 98 18.26 -27.45 1.42
CA LEU A 98 16.96 -26.77 1.53
C LEU A 98 16.55 -26.13 0.20
N PHE A 99 17.46 -25.45 -0.50
CA PHE A 99 17.15 -24.86 -1.80
C PHE A 99 16.92 -25.92 -2.88
N VAL A 100 17.72 -26.99 -2.91
CA VAL A 100 17.49 -28.14 -3.81
C VAL A 100 16.16 -28.84 -3.48
N GLY A 101 15.72 -28.80 -2.22
CA GLY A 101 14.46 -29.36 -1.76
C GLY A 101 13.22 -28.53 -2.12
N GLY A 102 13.38 -27.32 -2.66
CA GLY A 102 12.29 -26.45 -3.11
C GLY A 102 11.99 -25.26 -2.18
N ALA A 103 12.74 -25.08 -1.09
CA ALA A 103 12.61 -23.85 -0.30
C ALA A 103 13.07 -22.64 -1.12
N ARG A 104 12.34 -21.53 -1.05
CA ARG A 104 12.74 -20.25 -1.66
C ARG A 104 13.68 -19.45 -0.74
N SER A 105 13.57 -19.68 0.57
CA SER A 105 14.27 -18.92 1.58
C SER A 105 14.53 -19.75 2.83
N VAL A 106 15.48 -19.30 3.64
CA VAL A 106 15.82 -19.91 4.92
C VAL A 106 15.76 -18.85 6.02
N ALA A 107 14.99 -19.12 7.07
CA ALA A 107 14.87 -18.29 8.25
C ALA A 107 15.40 -19.02 9.49
N LEU A 108 16.15 -18.32 10.33
CA LEU A 108 16.66 -18.82 11.59
C LEU A 108 15.67 -18.55 12.72
N ARG A 109 15.26 -19.60 13.44
CA ARG A 109 14.43 -19.46 14.66
C ARG A 109 15.08 -18.57 15.71
N THR A 110 16.40 -18.64 15.80
CA THR A 110 17.20 -17.94 16.82
C THR A 110 17.41 -16.46 16.50
N GLN A 111 16.99 -15.97 15.32
CA GLN A 111 17.16 -14.58 14.91
C GLN A 111 15.82 -13.95 14.50
N PRO A 112 15.03 -13.44 15.45
CA PRO A 112 13.68 -12.92 15.19
C PRO A 112 13.63 -11.82 14.11
N LYS A 113 14.59 -10.88 14.12
CA LYS A 113 14.66 -9.82 13.10
C LYS A 113 14.89 -10.37 11.69
N GLN A 114 15.72 -11.42 11.56
CA GLN A 114 16.01 -12.05 10.29
C GLN A 114 14.81 -12.85 9.79
N LEU A 115 14.13 -13.58 10.68
CA LEU A 115 12.89 -14.29 10.36
C LEU A 115 11.83 -13.33 9.80
N MET A 116 11.56 -12.21 10.50
CA MET A 116 10.60 -11.20 10.04
C MET A 116 10.97 -10.64 8.66
N ALA A 117 12.24 -10.27 8.48
CA ALA A 117 12.72 -9.73 7.20
C ALA A 117 12.56 -10.75 6.07
N VAL A 118 12.83 -12.03 6.33
CA VAL A 118 12.64 -13.11 5.35
C VAL A 118 11.15 -13.29 5.02
N VAL A 119 10.29 -13.41 6.02
CA VAL A 119 8.83 -13.58 5.80
C VAL A 119 8.28 -12.42 4.96
N GLN A 120 8.61 -11.17 5.32
CA GLN A 120 8.15 -9.99 4.59
C GLN A 120 8.69 -9.98 3.16
N ARG A 121 10.00 -10.21 2.98
CA ARG A 121 10.64 -10.22 1.67
C ARG A 121 10.04 -11.28 0.74
N GLU A 122 9.78 -12.48 1.25
CA GLU A 122 9.20 -13.56 0.43
C GLU A 122 7.71 -13.34 0.13
N PHE A 123 6.99 -12.65 1.01
CA PHE A 123 5.62 -12.22 0.77
C PHE A 123 5.56 -11.12 -0.31
N ASP A 124 6.43 -10.12 -0.22
CA ASP A 124 6.57 -9.05 -1.21
C ASP A 124 7.01 -9.62 -2.57
N ALA A 125 7.99 -10.53 -2.57
CA ALA A 125 8.44 -11.22 -3.78
C ALA A 125 7.34 -12.08 -4.41
N LEU A 126 6.50 -12.75 -3.61
CA LEU A 126 5.33 -13.46 -4.12
C LEU A 126 4.35 -12.52 -4.79
N HIS A 127 4.06 -11.37 -4.16
CA HIS A 127 3.18 -10.36 -4.73
C HIS A 127 3.73 -9.82 -6.04
N ALA A 128 5.04 -9.53 -6.10
CA ALA A 128 5.71 -9.10 -7.32
C ALA A 128 5.61 -10.16 -8.45
N ARG A 129 5.83 -11.46 -8.17
CA ARG A 129 5.68 -12.53 -9.17
C ARG A 129 4.25 -12.64 -9.68
N ARG A 130 3.27 -12.57 -8.79
CA ARG A 130 1.84 -12.60 -9.16
C ARG A 130 1.46 -11.39 -10.00
N GLN A 131 1.97 -10.20 -9.66
CA GLN A 131 1.79 -8.98 -10.45
C GLN A 131 2.45 -9.10 -11.83
N LEU A 132 3.68 -9.63 -11.91
CA LEU A 132 4.37 -9.84 -13.18
C LEU A 132 3.57 -10.73 -14.12
N ARG A 133 3.05 -11.87 -13.66
CA ARG A 133 2.21 -12.76 -14.50
C ARG A 133 0.93 -12.07 -14.99
N ARG A 134 0.33 -11.21 -14.15
CA ARG A 134 -0.82 -10.40 -14.56
C ARG A 134 -0.44 -9.37 -15.62
N LEU A 135 0.72 -8.71 -15.46
CA LEU A 135 1.26 -7.78 -16.44
C LEU A 135 1.63 -8.47 -17.75
N GLU A 136 2.24 -9.64 -17.72
CA GLU A 136 2.52 -10.45 -18.92
C GLU A 136 1.24 -10.84 -19.66
N THR A 137 0.19 -11.21 -18.92
CA THR A 137 -1.12 -11.53 -19.50
C THR A 137 -1.73 -10.28 -20.14
N ALA A 138 -1.67 -9.13 -19.44
CA ALA A 138 -2.14 -7.86 -19.95
C ALA A 138 -1.33 -7.38 -21.16
N LEU A 139 -0.01 -7.61 -21.17
CA LEU A 139 0.88 -7.28 -22.29
C LEU A 139 0.51 -8.12 -23.52
N ARG A 140 0.35 -9.44 -23.37
CA ARG A 140 -0.12 -10.30 -24.48
C ARG A 140 -1.48 -9.88 -25.00
N GLU A 141 -2.39 -9.46 -24.12
CA GLU A 141 -3.68 -8.93 -24.52
C GLU A 141 -3.53 -7.59 -25.28
N SER A 142 -2.62 -6.73 -24.83
CA SER A 142 -2.28 -5.48 -25.48
C SER A 142 -1.62 -5.70 -26.85
N GLU A 143 -0.67 -6.63 -26.98
CA GLU A 143 -0.03 -7.01 -28.25
C GLU A 143 -1.07 -7.50 -29.25
N ARG A 144 -1.95 -8.41 -28.84
CA ARG A 144 -3.08 -8.86 -29.68
C ARG A 144 -3.99 -7.71 -30.10
N ARG A 145 -4.20 -6.74 -29.20
CA ARG A 145 -5.00 -5.54 -29.50
C ARG A 145 -4.26 -4.62 -30.46
N CYS A 146 -2.94 -4.45 -30.34
CA CYS A 146 -2.12 -3.69 -31.28
C CYS A 146 -2.12 -4.33 -32.67
N ASP A 147 -1.98 -5.65 -32.76
CA ASP A 147 -2.10 -6.38 -34.02
C ASP A 147 -3.48 -6.17 -34.66
N ALA A 148 -4.54 -6.33 -33.87
CA ALA A 148 -5.91 -6.08 -34.33
C ALA A 148 -6.13 -4.62 -34.75
N LEU A 149 -5.52 -3.65 -34.06
CA LEU A 149 -5.59 -2.24 -34.41
C LEU A 149 -4.82 -1.93 -35.70
N LEU A 150 -3.62 -2.48 -35.86
CA LEU A 150 -2.82 -2.39 -37.08
C LEU A 150 -3.58 -2.95 -38.29
N ASP A 151 -4.25 -4.09 -38.13
CA ASP A 151 -5.07 -4.71 -39.18
C ASP A 151 -6.39 -3.97 -39.41
N SER A 152 -6.91 -3.26 -38.40
CA SER A 152 -8.09 -2.40 -38.56
C SER A 152 -7.80 -1.02 -39.18
N SER A 153 -6.52 -0.65 -39.30
CA SER A 153 -6.10 0.62 -39.88
C SER A 153 -6.48 0.68 -41.36
N THR A 154 -7.00 1.82 -41.79
CA THR A 154 -7.21 2.11 -43.23
C THR A 154 -5.93 2.51 -43.95
N ASP A 155 -4.90 2.95 -43.19
CA ASP A 155 -3.61 3.33 -43.74
C ASP A 155 -2.77 2.10 -44.05
N ALA A 156 -2.06 2.13 -45.18
CA ALA A 156 -1.13 1.08 -45.59
C ALA A 156 0.18 1.23 -44.81
N ILE A 157 0.45 0.30 -43.88
CA ILE A 157 1.59 0.34 -42.97
C ILE A 157 2.49 -0.86 -43.22
N ALA A 158 3.78 -0.61 -43.40
CA ALA A 158 4.81 -1.64 -43.45
C ALA A 158 6.00 -1.30 -42.53
N TYR A 159 6.63 -2.33 -41.99
CA TYR A 159 7.92 -2.25 -41.33
C TYR A 159 8.98 -2.79 -42.28
N VAL A 160 10.07 -2.05 -42.39
CA VAL A 160 11.13 -2.29 -43.37
C VAL A 160 12.48 -2.31 -42.66
N HIS A 161 13.23 -3.40 -42.81
CA HIS A 161 14.59 -3.54 -42.29
C HIS A 161 15.57 -3.68 -43.47
N GLU A 162 16.62 -2.87 -43.50
CA GLU A 162 17.58 -2.79 -44.62
C GLU A 162 16.94 -2.64 -46.02
N GLY A 163 15.77 -2.00 -46.08
CA GLY A 163 15.01 -1.80 -47.33
C GLY A 163 14.08 -2.97 -47.70
N MET A 164 14.01 -4.01 -46.89
CA MET A 164 13.19 -5.21 -47.11
C MET A 164 11.99 -5.24 -46.17
N HIS A 165 10.82 -5.69 -46.66
CA HIS A 165 9.62 -5.81 -45.82
C HIS A 165 9.82 -6.89 -44.74
N VAL A 166 9.64 -6.52 -43.47
CA VAL A 166 9.64 -7.46 -42.33
C VAL A 166 8.25 -7.67 -41.75
N ARG A 167 7.33 -6.72 -41.96
CA ARG A 167 5.91 -6.86 -41.61
C ARG A 167 5.09 -5.88 -42.44
N ALA A 168 3.85 -6.23 -42.77
CA ALA A 168 2.87 -5.31 -43.36
C ALA A 168 1.46 -5.63 -42.84
N ASN A 169 0.61 -4.62 -42.69
CA ASN A 169 -0.80 -4.80 -42.31
C ASN A 169 -1.68 -5.12 -43.52
N GLN A 170 -2.92 -5.56 -43.29
CA GLN A 170 -3.84 -5.92 -44.38
C GLN A 170 -4.10 -4.78 -45.37
N ALA A 171 -4.25 -3.54 -44.87
CA ALA A 171 -4.45 -2.37 -45.73
C ALA A 171 -3.27 -2.12 -46.68
N TYR A 172 -2.04 -2.47 -46.30
CA TYR A 172 -0.87 -2.41 -47.18
C TYR A 172 -0.98 -3.45 -48.31
N LEU A 173 -1.32 -4.69 -47.97
CA LEU A 173 -1.51 -5.76 -48.95
C LEU A 173 -2.60 -5.38 -49.96
N ASP A 174 -3.75 -4.92 -49.49
CA ASP A 174 -4.87 -4.47 -50.33
C ASP A 174 -4.48 -3.24 -51.18
N THR A 175 -3.71 -2.32 -50.61
CA THR A 175 -3.26 -1.10 -51.29
C THR A 175 -2.24 -1.38 -52.38
N PHE A 176 -1.41 -2.42 -52.25
CA PHE A 176 -0.39 -2.76 -53.25
C PHE A 176 -0.77 -3.93 -54.15
N GLY A 177 -1.86 -4.65 -53.83
CA GLY A 177 -2.41 -5.73 -54.64
C GLY A 177 -1.79 -7.10 -54.34
N TYR A 178 -1.38 -7.34 -53.09
CA TYR A 178 -0.84 -8.61 -52.61
C TYR A 178 -1.88 -9.37 -51.77
N THR A 179 -1.81 -10.70 -51.77
CA THR A 179 -2.77 -11.56 -51.06
C THR A 179 -2.29 -11.93 -49.67
N GLU A 180 -1.01 -12.28 -49.54
CA GLU A 180 -0.40 -12.66 -48.26
C GLU A 180 0.94 -11.95 -48.08
N PHE A 181 1.40 -11.79 -46.83
CA PHE A 181 2.69 -11.17 -46.55
C PHE A 181 3.87 -11.97 -47.13
N ASP A 182 3.71 -13.28 -47.26
CA ASP A 182 4.74 -14.16 -47.86
C ASP A 182 5.06 -13.77 -49.31
N ASP A 183 4.12 -13.13 -50.03
CA ASP A 183 4.33 -12.60 -51.38
C ASP A 183 5.26 -11.36 -51.40
N LEU A 184 5.43 -10.69 -50.24
CA LEU A 184 6.30 -9.53 -50.04
C LEU A 184 7.68 -9.90 -49.50
N LEU A 185 7.87 -11.12 -49.01
CA LEU A 185 9.14 -11.58 -48.46
C LEU A 185 10.23 -11.52 -49.54
N GLY A 186 11.29 -10.76 -49.28
CA GLY A 186 12.37 -10.58 -50.24
C GLY A 186 12.14 -9.50 -51.29
N LEU A 187 11.00 -8.79 -51.27
CA LEU A 187 10.78 -7.61 -52.11
C LEU A 187 11.29 -6.34 -51.40
N PRO A 188 12.12 -5.51 -52.07
CA PRO A 188 12.48 -4.20 -51.56
C PRO A 188 11.28 -3.26 -51.55
N VAL A 189 11.17 -2.39 -50.54
CA VAL A 189 10.14 -1.33 -50.51
C VAL A 189 10.26 -0.37 -51.71
N LEU A 190 11.44 -0.27 -52.32
CA LEU A 190 11.69 0.54 -53.51
C LEU A 190 10.87 0.08 -54.73
N ASP A 191 10.53 -1.21 -54.83
CA ASP A 191 9.74 -1.76 -55.93
C ASP A 191 8.28 -1.29 -55.88
N MET A 192 7.84 -0.76 -54.73
CA MET A 192 6.52 -0.18 -54.51
C MET A 192 6.42 1.27 -55.03
N ILE A 193 7.50 1.82 -55.60
CA ILE A 193 7.60 3.20 -56.06
C ILE A 193 7.69 3.25 -57.59
N SER A 194 7.06 4.24 -58.21
CA SER A 194 7.18 4.51 -59.64
C SER A 194 8.63 4.83 -60.03
N PRO A 195 9.11 4.40 -61.21
CA PRO A 195 10.45 4.72 -61.69
C PRO A 195 10.77 6.22 -61.75
N THR A 196 9.74 7.08 -61.85
CA THR A 196 9.90 8.54 -61.87
C THR A 196 10.41 9.11 -60.55
N ASP A 197 10.05 8.48 -59.42
CA ASP A 197 10.26 9.02 -58.07
C ASP A 197 11.20 8.11 -57.25
N ALA A 198 11.70 7.02 -57.85
CA ALA A 198 12.54 6.02 -57.21
C ALA A 198 13.90 6.55 -56.74
N ASP A 199 14.52 7.47 -57.48
CA ASP A 199 15.84 8.03 -57.12
C ASP A 199 15.75 8.97 -55.90
N GLU A 200 14.67 9.74 -55.79
CA GLU A 200 14.38 10.60 -54.64
C GLU A 200 14.11 9.74 -53.39
N PHE A 201 13.23 8.74 -53.51
CA PHE A 201 12.91 7.82 -52.43
C PHE A 201 14.14 7.04 -51.92
N LYS A 202 15.00 6.58 -52.84
CA LYS A 202 16.26 5.87 -52.50
C LYS A 202 17.24 6.78 -51.76
N THR A 203 17.26 8.07 -52.07
CA THR A 203 18.10 9.06 -51.39
C THR A 203 17.61 9.27 -49.96
N THR A 204 16.29 9.39 -49.76
CA THR A 204 15.66 9.49 -48.44
C THR A 204 15.94 8.26 -47.57
N LEU A 205 15.75 7.04 -48.09
CA LEU A 205 16.05 5.82 -47.33
C LEU A 205 17.52 5.75 -46.87
N LYS A 206 18.45 6.21 -47.71
CA LYS A 206 19.88 6.28 -47.34
C LYS A 206 20.15 7.32 -46.25
N GLY A 207 19.50 8.47 -46.29
CA GLY A 207 19.59 9.49 -45.23
C GLY A 207 19.07 8.95 -43.89
N LEU A 208 17.88 8.35 -43.90
CA LEU A 208 17.25 7.73 -42.73
C LEU A 208 18.11 6.59 -42.14
N SER A 209 18.74 5.77 -42.99
CA SER A 209 19.66 4.71 -42.53
C SER A 209 20.93 5.25 -41.84
N ARG A 210 21.28 6.52 -42.07
CA ARG A 210 22.41 7.21 -41.43
C ARG A 210 22.00 7.97 -40.16
N GLY A 211 20.74 7.83 -39.72
CA GLY A 211 20.19 8.48 -38.53
C GLY A 211 19.74 9.92 -38.76
N GLU A 212 19.55 10.34 -40.01
CA GLU A 212 18.89 11.62 -40.30
C GLU A 212 17.42 11.53 -39.87
N LYS A 213 16.89 12.59 -39.25
CA LYS A 213 15.48 12.61 -38.83
C LYS A 213 14.57 12.55 -40.07
N PRO A 214 13.44 11.82 -39.98
CA PRO A 214 12.41 11.88 -41.02
C PRO A 214 12.00 13.32 -41.30
N SER A 215 12.20 13.75 -42.55
CA SER A 215 11.66 15.01 -43.08
C SER A 215 10.15 14.89 -43.31
N ALA A 216 9.50 16.00 -43.66
CA ALA A 216 8.08 16.07 -44.00
C ALA A 216 7.63 14.94 -44.95
N PRO A 217 6.33 14.55 -44.92
CA PRO A 217 5.79 13.50 -45.78
C PRO A 217 6.20 13.69 -47.24
N ILE A 218 6.65 12.62 -47.89
CA ILE A 218 7.07 12.67 -49.29
C ILE A 218 5.87 12.35 -50.16
N GLU A 219 5.53 13.26 -51.07
CA GLU A 219 4.52 13.00 -52.10
C GLU A 219 5.17 12.29 -53.29
N LEU A 220 4.69 11.08 -53.61
CA LEU A 220 5.21 10.29 -54.72
C LEU A 220 4.11 9.48 -55.41
N GLN A 221 4.44 8.93 -56.58
CA GLN A 221 3.65 7.90 -57.23
C GLN A 221 4.12 6.51 -56.77
N ALA A 222 3.25 5.85 -56.00
CA ALA A 222 3.41 4.46 -55.64
C ALA A 222 2.90 3.55 -56.77
N ARG A 223 3.51 2.38 -56.92
CA ARG A 223 3.23 1.39 -57.97
C ARG A 223 2.70 0.10 -57.33
N ARG A 224 1.59 -0.42 -57.86
CA ARG A 224 0.97 -1.69 -57.45
C ARG A 224 1.59 -2.90 -58.17
N ALA A 225 1.30 -4.10 -57.69
CA ALA A 225 1.73 -5.37 -58.32
C ALA A 225 1.24 -5.52 -59.78
N ASP A 226 0.08 -4.94 -60.13
CA ASP A 226 -0.46 -4.90 -61.51
C ASP A 226 0.17 -3.81 -62.40
N ALA A 227 1.20 -3.12 -61.89
CA ALA A 227 1.90 -2.00 -62.50
C ALA A 227 1.09 -0.70 -62.67
N SER A 228 -0.09 -0.58 -62.07
CA SER A 228 -0.81 0.70 -62.00
C SER A 228 -0.23 1.61 -60.90
N ASN A 229 -0.33 2.93 -61.10
CA ASN A 229 0.21 3.93 -60.17
C ASN A 229 -0.89 4.68 -59.42
N PHE A 230 -0.58 5.12 -58.20
CA PHE A 230 -1.43 6.04 -57.44
C PHE A 230 -0.58 7.05 -56.66
N LYS A 231 -1.12 8.24 -56.41
CA LYS A 231 -0.47 9.24 -55.57
C LYS A 231 -0.59 8.87 -54.09
N ALA A 232 0.51 8.92 -53.37
CA ALA A 232 0.57 8.66 -51.94
C ALA A 232 1.42 9.73 -51.25
N SER A 233 1.05 10.05 -50.01
CA SER A 233 1.93 10.70 -49.06
C SER A 233 2.59 9.61 -48.23
N VAL A 234 3.91 9.60 -48.18
CA VAL A 234 4.69 8.58 -47.46
C VAL A 234 5.36 9.20 -46.25
N ASP A 235 4.98 8.71 -45.09
CA ASP A 235 5.60 9.04 -43.81
C ASP A 235 6.56 7.93 -43.38
N PHE A 236 7.66 8.35 -42.74
CA PHE A 236 8.65 7.45 -42.18
C PHE A 236 8.80 7.71 -40.69
N ALA A 237 8.85 6.65 -39.91
CA ALA A 237 9.19 6.73 -38.50
C ALA A 237 10.23 5.66 -38.16
N HIS A 238 11.20 6.02 -37.33
CA HIS A 238 12.04 5.02 -36.70
C HIS A 238 11.17 4.18 -35.78
N ALA A 239 11.21 2.88 -35.97
CA ALA A 239 10.50 1.93 -35.15
C ALA A 239 11.42 0.78 -34.77
N THR A 240 10.93 -0.05 -33.86
CA THR A 240 11.60 -1.28 -33.47
C THR A 240 10.62 -2.41 -33.69
N PHE A 241 11.05 -3.46 -34.38
CA PHE A 241 10.25 -4.66 -34.59
C PHE A 241 11.06 -5.84 -34.06
N GLU A 242 10.48 -6.61 -33.14
CA GLU A 242 11.17 -7.73 -32.44
C GLU A 242 12.53 -7.34 -31.81
N GLY A 243 12.68 -6.08 -31.38
CA GLY A 243 13.91 -5.57 -30.77
C GLY A 243 14.96 -5.07 -31.76
N GLU A 244 14.74 -5.21 -33.07
CA GLU A 244 15.63 -4.68 -34.10
C GLU A 244 15.16 -3.32 -34.63
N PRO A 245 16.08 -2.36 -34.83
CA PRO A 245 15.74 -1.08 -35.44
C PRO A 245 15.28 -1.30 -36.87
N CYS A 246 14.11 -0.76 -37.19
CA CYS A 246 13.52 -0.79 -38.52
C CYS A 246 12.89 0.56 -38.85
N LEU A 247 12.42 0.68 -40.07
CA LEU A 247 11.70 1.84 -40.56
C LEU A 247 10.24 1.48 -40.73
N GLN A 248 9.37 2.17 -39.99
CA GLN A 248 7.94 2.14 -40.28
C GLN A 248 7.68 3.07 -41.47
N VAL A 249 7.04 2.54 -42.51
CA VAL A 249 6.65 3.26 -43.71
C VAL A 249 5.13 3.26 -43.79
N VAL A 250 4.52 4.44 -43.79
CA VAL A 250 3.07 4.61 -43.85
C VAL A 250 2.70 5.30 -45.15
N PHE A 251 1.96 4.60 -46.00
CA PHE A 251 1.39 5.13 -47.23
C PHE A 251 -0.02 5.63 -46.94
N ARG A 252 -0.19 6.95 -46.85
CA ARG A 252 -1.51 7.57 -46.78
C ARG A 252 -1.95 7.97 -48.17
N ARG A 253 -3.11 7.49 -48.59
CA ARG A 253 -3.86 8.18 -49.65
C ARG A 253 -4.26 9.52 -49.08
N GLN A 254 -3.88 10.61 -49.76
CA GLN A 254 -4.02 11.98 -49.28
C GLN A 254 -5.27 12.19 -48.42
N GLN A 255 -5.07 12.26 -47.10
CA GLN A 255 -5.79 13.14 -46.19
C GLN A 255 -5.00 13.31 -44.87
N ILE A 256 -4.72 14.58 -44.56
CA ILE A 256 -4.34 15.22 -43.27
C ILE A 256 -2.85 15.61 -43.09
N ASP A 257 -2.65 16.92 -42.84
CA ASP A 257 -1.38 17.66 -42.66
C ASP A 257 -0.70 17.44 -41.30
N ALA A 258 0.64 17.51 -41.27
CA ALA A 258 1.46 17.36 -40.05
C ALA A 258 1.20 18.42 -38.96
N SER A 259 0.68 19.60 -39.32
CA SER A 259 0.26 20.63 -38.36
C SER A 259 -0.92 20.19 -37.48
N VAL A 260 -1.71 19.20 -37.95
CA VAL A 260 -2.83 18.64 -37.19
C VAL A 260 -2.33 17.74 -36.07
N ILE A 261 -1.21 17.01 -36.27
CA ILE A 261 -0.64 16.11 -35.24
C ILE A 261 -0.11 16.91 -34.04
N GLU A 262 0.57 18.03 -34.29
CA GLU A 262 1.08 18.90 -33.21
C GLU A 262 -0.06 19.57 -32.43
N GLN A 263 -1.14 19.97 -33.12
CA GLN A 263 -2.35 20.48 -32.48
C GLN A 263 -3.06 19.43 -31.63
N LEU A 264 -3.04 18.15 -32.04
CA LEU A 264 -3.65 17.05 -31.29
C LEU A 264 -2.92 16.72 -29.98
N GLN A 265 -1.66 17.15 -29.81
CA GLN A 265 -0.87 16.95 -28.59
C GLN A 265 -0.97 18.10 -27.58
N ARG A 266 -1.64 19.20 -27.96
CA ARG A 266 -1.79 20.39 -27.12
C ARG A 266 -3.19 20.47 -26.53
N ASP A 267 -3.28 21.05 -25.34
CA ASP A 267 -4.55 21.38 -24.74
C ASP A 267 -5.10 22.69 -25.38
N PRO A 268 -6.35 22.70 -25.87
CA PRO A 268 -6.88 23.82 -26.65
C PRO A 268 -7.11 25.10 -25.82
N VAL A 269 -7.18 24.99 -24.50
CA VAL A 269 -7.38 26.14 -23.60
C VAL A 269 -6.04 26.75 -23.21
N THR A 270 -5.10 25.92 -22.77
CA THR A 270 -3.84 26.36 -22.17
C THR A 270 -2.69 26.48 -23.14
N GLY A 271 -2.75 25.79 -24.29
CA GLY A 271 -1.62 25.70 -25.22
C GLY A 271 -0.45 24.87 -24.71
N LEU A 272 -0.52 24.31 -23.50
CA LEU A 272 0.45 23.34 -22.98
C LEU A 272 0.23 21.96 -23.58
N PHE A 273 1.09 20.99 -23.27
CA PHE A 273 0.81 19.60 -23.64
C PHE A 273 -0.49 19.12 -23.00
N ASN A 274 -1.26 18.33 -23.76
CA ASN A 274 -2.43 17.66 -23.21
C ASN A 274 -2.01 16.55 -22.23
N ARG A 275 -3.00 16.00 -21.54
CA ARG A 275 -2.78 14.96 -20.53
C ARG A 275 -2.02 13.74 -21.05
N ALA A 276 -2.38 13.27 -22.24
CA ALA A 276 -1.75 12.08 -22.82
C ALA A 276 -0.25 12.31 -23.06
N ARG A 277 0.08 13.43 -23.71
CA ARG A 277 1.47 13.79 -24.01
C ARG A 277 2.28 14.08 -22.75
N MET A 278 1.68 14.73 -21.74
CA MET A 278 2.38 14.98 -20.48
C MET A 278 2.71 13.68 -19.73
N LEU A 279 1.80 12.70 -19.72
CA LEU A 279 2.06 11.40 -19.11
C LEU A 279 3.18 10.64 -19.81
N GLU A 280 3.24 10.68 -21.15
CA GLU A 280 4.37 10.11 -21.91
C GLU A 280 5.71 10.75 -21.51
N CYS A 281 5.75 12.08 -21.33
CA CYS A 281 6.96 12.78 -20.88
C CYS A 281 7.37 12.35 -19.46
N VAL A 282 6.41 12.09 -18.57
CA VAL A 282 6.70 11.57 -17.22
C VAL A 282 7.26 10.14 -17.29
N ASP A 283 6.67 9.26 -18.10
CA ASP A 283 7.16 7.90 -18.30
C ASP A 283 8.60 7.88 -18.84
N GLN A 284 8.91 8.75 -19.81
CA GLN A 284 10.27 8.92 -20.32
C GLN A 284 11.26 9.38 -19.24
N ALA A 285 10.85 10.31 -18.38
CA ALA A 285 11.69 10.77 -17.27
C ALA A 285 11.93 9.67 -16.23
N VAL A 286 10.91 8.86 -15.96
CA VAL A 286 11.02 7.69 -15.07
C VAL A 286 11.96 6.63 -15.66
N SER A 287 11.90 6.37 -16.96
CA SER A 287 12.85 5.47 -17.64
C SER A 287 14.28 5.99 -17.52
N ALA A 288 14.49 7.28 -17.80
CA ALA A 288 15.81 7.91 -17.68
C ALA A 288 16.36 7.85 -16.24
N ALA A 289 15.50 8.06 -15.23
CA ALA A 289 15.89 7.93 -13.83
C ALA A 289 16.27 6.48 -13.45
N THR A 290 15.63 5.48 -14.06
CA THR A 290 15.99 4.06 -13.91
C THR A 290 17.36 3.76 -14.51
N GLU A 291 17.71 4.45 -15.60
CA GLU A 291 19.02 4.38 -16.26
C GLU A 291 20.12 5.21 -15.55
N GLY A 292 19.79 5.83 -14.41
CA GLY A 292 20.75 6.54 -13.55
C GLY A 292 20.82 8.06 -13.75
N VAL A 293 19.90 8.66 -14.52
CA VAL A 293 19.76 10.12 -14.59
C VAL A 293 19.25 10.65 -13.25
N LYS A 294 19.88 11.69 -12.72
CA LYS A 294 19.56 12.28 -11.41
C LYS A 294 19.07 13.71 -11.54
N GLY A 295 18.43 14.21 -10.48
CA GLY A 295 18.05 15.62 -10.35
C GLY A 295 16.81 16.02 -11.15
N GLN A 296 16.06 15.08 -11.71
CA GLN A 296 14.76 15.37 -12.32
C GLN A 296 13.69 15.50 -11.22
N SER A 297 12.66 16.30 -11.46
CA SER A 297 11.51 16.39 -10.54
C SER A 297 10.20 16.59 -11.26
N LEU A 298 9.14 16.00 -10.71
CA LEU A 298 7.77 16.24 -11.15
C LEU A 298 7.09 17.15 -10.13
N LEU A 299 6.54 18.25 -10.63
CA LEU A 299 5.77 19.22 -9.87
C LEU A 299 4.33 19.25 -10.38
N LEU A 300 3.37 19.24 -9.46
CA LEU A 300 1.96 19.50 -9.72
C LEU A 300 1.62 20.86 -9.14
N ILE A 301 1.05 21.72 -9.98
CA ILE A 301 0.85 23.14 -9.69
C ILE A 301 -0.64 23.44 -9.90
N GLU A 302 -1.30 23.95 -8.87
CA GLU A 302 -2.72 24.33 -8.94
C GLU A 302 -2.94 25.76 -8.46
N PRO A 303 -3.85 26.52 -9.11
CA PRO A 303 -4.42 27.73 -8.54
C PRO A 303 -5.15 27.41 -7.22
N ASP A 304 -4.87 28.17 -6.17
CA ASP A 304 -5.59 28.00 -4.91
C ASP A 304 -7.05 28.44 -5.04
N ASN A 305 -7.95 27.73 -4.34
CA ASN A 305 -9.39 28.04 -4.30
C ASN A 305 -10.08 28.06 -5.69
N TRP A 306 -9.63 27.23 -6.64
CA TRP A 306 -10.15 27.19 -8.01
C TRP A 306 -11.68 27.21 -8.10
N GLN A 307 -12.38 26.33 -7.37
CA GLN A 307 -13.85 26.27 -7.38
C GLN A 307 -14.52 27.60 -6.98
N ALA A 308 -13.99 28.28 -5.97
CA ALA A 308 -14.53 29.57 -5.52
C ALA A 308 -14.26 30.67 -6.56
N ILE A 309 -13.11 30.62 -7.22
CA ILE A 309 -12.77 31.53 -8.31
C ILE A 309 -13.73 31.32 -9.48
N VAL A 310 -13.92 30.07 -9.94
CA VAL A 310 -14.84 29.71 -11.04
C VAL A 310 -16.28 30.14 -10.72
N ALA A 311 -16.76 29.90 -9.49
CA ALA A 311 -18.09 30.34 -9.06
C ALA A 311 -18.25 31.87 -9.09
N GLY A 312 -17.17 32.60 -8.84
CA GLY A 312 -17.16 34.07 -8.84
C GLY A 312 -17.07 34.70 -10.23
N VAL A 313 -16.29 34.12 -11.15
CA VAL A 313 -16.02 34.70 -12.50
C VAL A 313 -16.86 34.08 -13.63
N GLY A 314 -17.42 32.88 -13.41
CA GLY A 314 -18.19 32.13 -14.41
C GLY A 314 -17.30 31.29 -15.33
N LEU A 315 -17.89 30.22 -15.90
CA LEU A 315 -17.16 29.19 -16.66
C LEU A 315 -16.36 29.74 -17.84
N ALA A 316 -16.93 30.66 -18.63
CA ALA A 316 -16.27 31.24 -19.80
C ALA A 316 -15.00 32.05 -19.44
N LYS A 317 -14.92 32.61 -18.24
CA LYS A 317 -13.74 33.34 -17.75
C LYS A 317 -12.76 32.45 -16.98
N ALA A 318 -13.17 31.25 -16.60
CA ALA A 318 -12.28 30.25 -16.02
C ALA A 318 -11.25 29.76 -17.03
N ASP A 319 -11.65 29.53 -18.29
CA ASP A 319 -10.72 29.13 -19.35
C ASP A 319 -9.69 30.22 -19.66
N GLU A 320 -10.11 31.49 -19.74
CA GLU A 320 -9.20 32.63 -19.91
C GLU A 320 -8.20 32.74 -18.74
N LEU A 321 -8.67 32.51 -17.51
CA LEU A 321 -7.82 32.49 -16.33
C LEU A 321 -6.82 31.33 -16.35
N LEU A 322 -7.28 30.13 -16.71
CA LEU A 322 -6.44 28.94 -16.78
C LEU A 322 -5.38 29.09 -17.88
N ALA A 323 -5.74 29.64 -19.04
CA ALA A 323 -4.81 29.96 -20.11
C ALA A 323 -3.75 30.98 -19.66
N ALA A 324 -4.16 32.06 -18.99
CA ALA A 324 -3.23 33.04 -18.44
C ALA A 324 -2.32 32.45 -17.35
N PHE A 325 -2.85 31.56 -16.51
CA PHE A 325 -2.08 30.84 -15.50
C PHE A 325 -1.03 29.92 -16.13
N ALA A 326 -1.44 29.13 -17.13
CA ALA A 326 -0.57 28.24 -17.89
C ALA A 326 0.56 29.02 -18.59
N ASN A 327 0.25 30.14 -19.24
CA ASN A 327 1.27 31.03 -19.85
C ASN A 327 2.29 31.54 -18.82
N ARG A 328 1.84 31.80 -17.58
CA ARG A 328 2.73 32.24 -16.49
C ARG A 328 3.68 31.13 -16.04
N VAL A 329 3.19 29.89 -16.01
CA VAL A 329 4.00 28.70 -15.73
C VAL A 329 5.00 28.47 -16.88
N GLU A 330 4.54 28.52 -18.14
CA GLU A 330 5.37 28.33 -19.33
C GLU A 330 6.51 29.34 -19.41
N GLY A 331 6.24 30.61 -19.08
CA GLY A 331 7.26 31.66 -19.08
C GLY A 331 8.39 31.48 -18.06
N GLN A 332 8.28 30.54 -17.11
CA GLN A 332 9.32 30.18 -16.15
C GLN A 332 10.09 28.91 -16.53
N LEU A 333 9.69 28.21 -17.58
CA LEU A 333 10.33 26.98 -18.02
C LEU A 333 11.68 27.26 -18.70
N GLY A 334 12.66 26.40 -18.42
CA GLY A 334 13.92 26.34 -19.16
C GLY A 334 13.77 25.56 -20.47
N ALA A 335 14.80 25.60 -21.32
CA ALA A 335 14.80 25.00 -22.66
C ALA A 335 14.55 23.47 -22.71
N HIS A 336 14.66 22.78 -21.57
CA HIS A 336 14.49 21.33 -21.45
C HIS A 336 13.38 20.94 -20.46
N ASP A 337 12.72 21.91 -19.83
CA ASP A 337 11.58 21.60 -18.97
C ASP A 337 10.34 21.37 -19.83
N THR A 338 9.39 20.62 -19.29
CA THR A 338 8.14 20.31 -20.00
C THR A 338 6.96 20.60 -19.10
N ALA A 339 5.89 21.17 -19.65
CA ALA A 339 4.65 21.41 -18.94
C ALA A 339 3.43 20.91 -19.72
N GLY A 340 2.42 20.44 -18.98
CA GLY A 340 1.19 19.94 -19.55
C GLY A 340 0.04 19.92 -18.55
N LEU A 341 -1.20 19.92 -19.07
CA LEU A 341 -2.40 19.86 -18.26
C LEU A 341 -2.73 18.40 -17.91
N LEU A 342 -2.60 18.02 -16.64
CA LEU A 342 -2.79 16.65 -16.16
C LEU A 342 -4.23 16.36 -15.69
N ALA A 343 -4.91 17.40 -15.22
CA ALA A 343 -6.32 17.41 -14.84
C ALA A 343 -6.89 18.83 -15.05
N GLU A 344 -8.19 19.02 -14.79
CA GLU A 344 -8.94 20.24 -15.14
C GLU A 344 -8.23 21.58 -14.87
N HIS A 345 -7.52 21.71 -13.75
CA HIS A 345 -6.75 22.91 -13.39
C HIS A 345 -5.36 22.59 -12.84
N THR A 346 -4.89 21.35 -13.05
CA THR A 346 -3.62 20.85 -12.52
C THR A 346 -2.57 20.88 -13.62
N VAL A 347 -1.62 21.81 -13.52
CA VAL A 347 -0.49 21.90 -14.43
C VAL A 347 0.63 21.02 -13.89
N GLY A 348 1.01 19.99 -14.65
CA GLY A 348 2.20 19.19 -14.40
C GLY A 348 3.42 19.86 -15.03
N VAL A 349 4.50 20.00 -14.27
CA VAL A 349 5.80 20.46 -14.75
C VAL A 349 6.86 19.42 -14.43
N LEU A 350 7.56 18.99 -15.48
CA LEU A 350 8.74 18.15 -15.37
C LEU A 350 9.98 19.05 -15.48
N LEU A 351 10.70 19.21 -14.38
CA LEU A 351 11.99 19.88 -14.38
C LEU A 351 13.07 18.86 -14.70
N HIS A 352 13.94 19.23 -15.65
CA HIS A 352 15.11 18.42 -15.98
C HIS A 352 16.18 18.48 -14.87
N THR A 353 17.31 17.79 -15.05
CA THR A 353 18.39 17.65 -14.06
C THR A 353 18.81 18.97 -13.40
N ARG A 354 18.43 19.14 -12.14
CA ARG A 354 18.76 20.24 -11.22
C ARG A 354 19.14 19.69 -9.86
N ASN A 355 19.89 20.46 -9.08
CA ASN A 355 20.07 20.16 -7.65
C ASN A 355 18.86 20.65 -6.84
N ASP A 356 18.70 20.11 -5.62
CA ASP A 356 17.54 20.39 -4.76
C ASP A 356 17.36 21.88 -4.45
N GLU A 357 18.46 22.63 -4.28
CA GLU A 357 18.41 24.07 -4.03
C GLU A 357 17.86 24.84 -5.24
N SER A 358 18.27 24.47 -6.46
CA SER A 358 17.79 25.09 -7.70
C SER A 358 16.32 24.78 -7.95
N ILE A 359 15.85 23.59 -7.58
CA ILE A 359 14.42 23.23 -7.64
C ILE A 359 13.62 24.11 -6.68
N LYS A 360 14.08 24.26 -5.43
CA LYS A 360 13.43 25.13 -4.44
C LYS A 360 13.40 26.59 -4.87
N GLN A 361 14.49 27.10 -5.46
CA GLN A 361 14.54 28.47 -6.00
C GLN A 361 13.58 28.67 -7.16
N TRP A 362 13.49 27.71 -8.08
CA TRP A 362 12.54 27.77 -9.19
C TRP A 362 11.09 27.79 -8.71
N ILE A 363 10.74 26.92 -7.76
CA ILE A 363 9.42 26.86 -7.12
C ILE A 363 9.09 28.22 -6.48
N ALA A 364 9.99 28.77 -5.67
CA ALA A 364 9.78 30.05 -5.01
C ALA A 364 9.60 31.19 -6.03
N GLY A 365 10.38 31.20 -7.12
CA GLY A 365 10.26 32.17 -8.21
C GLY A 365 8.91 32.09 -8.92
N LEU A 366 8.43 30.88 -9.22
CA LEU A 366 7.12 30.66 -9.83
C LEU A 366 5.99 31.15 -8.93
N GLN A 367 6.02 30.80 -7.63
CA GLN A 367 5.00 31.24 -6.68
C GLN A 367 4.94 32.76 -6.56
N GLN A 368 6.11 33.43 -6.51
CA GLN A 368 6.18 34.89 -6.53
C GLN A 368 5.66 35.49 -7.84
N ALA A 369 5.99 34.90 -8.98
CA ALA A 369 5.56 35.39 -10.28
C ALA A 369 4.04 35.30 -10.48
N ILE A 370 3.40 34.26 -9.93
CA ILE A 370 1.95 34.07 -9.94
C ILE A 370 1.27 34.99 -8.93
N ALA A 371 1.72 35.00 -7.66
CA ALA A 371 1.11 35.82 -6.61
C ALA A 371 1.27 37.34 -6.85
N GLY A 372 2.37 37.75 -7.49
CA GLY A 372 2.61 39.14 -7.87
C GLY A 372 1.95 39.57 -9.18
N GLY A 373 1.30 38.65 -9.90
CA GLY A 373 0.60 38.92 -11.15
C GLY A 373 -0.87 39.27 -10.93
N ILE A 374 -1.38 40.20 -11.75
CA ILE A 374 -2.82 40.47 -11.85
C ILE A 374 -3.35 39.75 -13.10
N PHE A 375 -4.34 38.90 -12.93
CA PHE A 375 -5.02 38.23 -14.04
C PHE A 375 -6.19 39.11 -14.50
N ASP A 376 -6.09 39.62 -15.73
CA ASP A 376 -7.13 40.45 -16.35
C ASP A 376 -8.14 39.58 -17.10
N LEU A 377 -9.38 39.58 -16.63
CA LEU A 377 -10.51 38.83 -17.22
C LEU A 377 -11.51 39.79 -17.88
N GLY A 378 -11.04 40.95 -18.33
CA GLY A 378 -11.82 41.98 -19.02
C GLY A 378 -12.49 42.96 -18.05
N THR A 379 -13.65 42.60 -17.50
CA THR A 379 -14.39 43.50 -16.58
C THR A 379 -13.99 43.34 -15.12
N ARG A 380 -13.08 42.41 -14.81
CA ARG A 380 -12.58 42.11 -13.47
C ARG A 380 -11.11 41.75 -13.53
N SER A 381 -10.37 42.17 -12.52
CA SER A 381 -8.98 41.77 -12.29
C SER A 381 -8.89 41.02 -10.97
N ILE A 382 -8.23 39.86 -10.98
CA ILE A 382 -8.08 39.04 -9.77
C ILE A 382 -6.61 38.70 -9.53
N THR A 383 -6.26 38.50 -8.26
CA THR A 383 -4.97 37.92 -7.87
C THR A 383 -5.20 36.47 -7.46
N VAL A 384 -4.28 35.60 -7.85
CA VAL A 384 -4.35 34.17 -7.60
C VAL A 384 -3.06 33.74 -6.93
N THR A 385 -3.15 32.87 -5.94
CA THR A 385 -2.00 32.19 -5.33
C THR A 385 -1.95 30.74 -5.83
N THR A 386 -0.82 30.07 -5.64
CA THR A 386 -0.65 28.70 -6.11
C THR A 386 -0.02 27.79 -5.06
N SER A 387 -0.53 26.57 -5.00
CA SER A 387 0.08 25.47 -4.26
C SER A 387 0.83 24.54 -5.20
N ILE A 388 1.97 24.04 -4.74
CA ILE A 388 2.87 23.19 -5.53
C ILE A 388 3.23 21.94 -4.73
N GLY A 389 2.89 20.76 -5.26
CA GLY A 389 3.35 19.48 -4.72
C GLY A 389 4.36 18.85 -5.65
N GLY A 390 5.48 18.37 -5.12
CA GLY A 390 6.51 17.78 -5.96
C GLY A 390 7.14 16.52 -5.40
N SER A 391 7.68 15.71 -6.29
CA SER A 391 8.49 14.54 -5.94
C SER A 391 9.78 14.54 -6.76
N LEU A 392 10.90 14.32 -6.07
CA LEU A 392 12.20 14.15 -6.71
C LEU A 392 12.27 12.77 -7.36
N LEU A 393 12.71 12.69 -8.62
CA LEU A 393 12.95 11.42 -9.28
C LEU A 393 14.33 10.88 -8.88
N GLY A 394 14.36 9.61 -8.48
CA GLY A 394 15.56 8.86 -8.22
C GLY A 394 15.39 7.38 -8.57
N GLU A 395 16.51 6.67 -8.64
CA GLU A 395 16.54 5.24 -9.03
C GLU A 395 15.61 4.35 -8.20
N ARG A 396 15.32 4.72 -6.94
CA ARG A 396 14.50 3.93 -6.00
C ARG A 396 13.00 4.24 -6.01
N ASN A 397 12.58 5.31 -6.69
CA ASN A 397 11.17 5.71 -6.82
C ASN A 397 10.75 5.96 -8.28
N ALA A 398 11.51 5.41 -9.24
CA ALA A 398 11.24 5.46 -10.67
C ALA A 398 10.02 4.60 -11.06
N ASN A 399 8.83 5.07 -10.67
CA ASN A 399 7.54 4.53 -11.10
C ASN A 399 6.56 5.71 -11.25
N THR A 400 5.96 5.85 -12.43
CA THR A 400 5.09 6.98 -12.78
C THR A 400 3.89 7.12 -11.85
N GLU A 401 3.22 6.02 -11.51
CA GLU A 401 2.06 6.02 -10.62
C GLU A 401 2.46 6.44 -9.20
N LEU A 402 3.57 5.89 -8.69
CA LEU A 402 4.10 6.26 -7.38
C LEU A 402 4.48 7.75 -7.34
N LEU A 403 5.15 8.23 -8.38
CA LEU A 403 5.62 9.62 -8.50
C LEU A 403 4.45 10.61 -8.53
N LEU A 404 3.43 10.33 -9.36
CA LEU A 404 2.21 11.14 -9.43
C LEU A 404 1.44 11.13 -8.10
N ASN A 405 1.33 9.96 -7.45
CA ASN A 405 0.67 9.85 -6.15
C ASN A 405 1.40 10.65 -5.05
N GLN A 406 2.73 10.60 -5.04
CA GLN A 406 3.56 11.36 -4.10
C GLN A 406 3.42 12.87 -4.33
N ALA A 407 3.56 13.34 -5.58
CA ALA A 407 3.40 14.75 -5.91
C ALA A 407 1.97 15.24 -5.61
N SER A 408 0.96 14.41 -5.87
CA SER A 408 -0.45 14.73 -5.56
C SER A 408 -0.71 14.80 -4.06
N GLN A 409 -0.09 13.92 -3.28
CA GLN A 409 -0.18 13.96 -1.82
C GLN A 409 0.48 15.23 -1.27
N ALA A 410 1.68 15.56 -1.75
CA ALA A 410 2.38 16.79 -1.39
C ALA A 410 1.55 18.04 -1.74
N LEU A 411 0.89 18.05 -2.90
CA LEU A 411 0.03 19.16 -3.32
C LEU A 411 -1.18 19.33 -2.40
N ARG A 412 -1.89 18.23 -2.08
CA ARG A 412 -3.02 18.27 -1.14
C ARG A 412 -2.60 18.72 0.25
N ASN A 413 -1.43 18.27 0.72
CA ASN A 413 -0.88 18.72 2.00
C ASN A 413 -0.63 20.24 1.98
N ALA A 414 0.02 20.75 0.93
CA ALA A 414 0.26 22.18 0.72
C ALA A 414 -1.05 22.99 0.75
N GLN A 415 -2.10 22.52 0.07
CA GLN A 415 -3.42 23.16 0.06
C GLN A 415 -4.10 23.12 1.44
N SER A 416 -4.08 21.97 2.11
CA SER A 416 -4.70 21.78 3.44
C SER A 416 -4.08 22.66 4.53
N GLN A 417 -2.81 23.06 4.35
CA GLN A 417 -2.09 23.95 5.27
C GLN A 417 -2.28 25.45 4.93
N GLY A 418 -3.32 25.79 4.17
CA GLY A 418 -3.72 27.17 3.88
C GLY A 418 -3.26 27.70 2.51
N GLY A 419 -2.76 26.83 1.63
CA GLY A 419 -2.37 27.19 0.26
C GLY A 419 -1.12 28.08 0.16
N ASN A 420 -0.89 28.61 -1.03
CA ASN A 420 0.22 29.50 -1.39
C ASN A 420 1.60 28.99 -0.91
N ARG A 421 1.85 27.69 -1.04
CA ARG A 421 3.06 27.04 -0.53
C ARG A 421 3.45 25.83 -1.37
N SER A 422 4.64 25.31 -1.10
CA SER A 422 5.16 24.14 -1.77
C SER A 422 5.58 23.04 -0.79
N GLU A 423 5.46 21.78 -1.24
CA GLU A 423 5.93 20.60 -0.52
C GLU A 423 6.65 19.67 -1.49
N LEU A 424 7.87 19.23 -1.14
CA LEU A 424 8.70 18.33 -1.93
C LEU A 424 8.96 17.05 -1.15
N HIS A 425 8.77 15.89 -1.78
CA HIS A 425 9.05 14.58 -1.20
C HIS A 425 10.50 14.13 -1.48
N ASP A 426 11.28 13.83 -0.43
CA ASP A 426 12.66 13.28 -0.49
C ASP A 426 12.76 11.95 0.31
N PRO A 427 13.10 10.81 -0.34
CA PRO A 427 13.26 9.50 0.32
C PRO A 427 14.42 9.38 1.32
N ALA A 428 15.52 10.13 1.17
CA ALA A 428 16.73 9.95 1.99
C ALA A 428 16.65 10.63 3.36
N ALA A 429 15.88 11.71 3.48
CA ALA A 429 15.64 12.42 4.74
C ALA A 429 14.86 11.59 5.78
N ARG A 430 14.19 10.53 5.35
CA ARG A 430 13.23 9.77 6.19
C ARG A 430 13.90 8.89 7.26
N GLU A 431 15.02 8.23 6.95
CA GLU A 431 15.67 7.29 7.88
C GLU A 431 16.31 8.04 9.07
N LYS A 432 16.97 9.17 8.81
CA LYS A 432 17.51 10.04 9.87
C LYS A 432 16.42 10.66 10.75
N ALA A 433 15.28 11.02 10.16
CA ALA A 433 14.14 11.54 10.89
C ALA A 433 13.49 10.49 11.81
N GLU A 434 13.53 9.21 11.46
CA GLU A 434 13.00 8.12 12.30
C GLU A 434 13.83 7.91 13.58
N GLU A 435 15.17 7.96 13.50
CA GLU A 435 16.05 7.87 14.69
C GLU A 435 15.91 9.07 15.64
N GLU A 436 15.83 10.28 15.09
CA GLU A 436 15.62 11.51 15.88
C GLU A 436 14.26 11.49 16.58
N ARG A 437 13.23 11.02 15.88
CA ARG A 437 11.88 10.83 16.43
C ARG A 437 11.86 9.84 17.58
N GLU A 438 12.55 8.71 17.47
CA GLU A 438 12.59 7.71 18.55
C GLU A 438 13.22 8.29 19.83
N ARG A 439 14.35 8.99 19.70
CA ARG A 439 15.03 9.63 20.84
C ARG A 439 14.17 10.67 21.53
N TYR A 440 13.44 11.47 20.75
CA TYR A 440 12.50 12.45 21.26
C TYR A 440 11.40 11.80 22.10
N TRP A 441 10.71 10.79 21.57
CA TRP A 441 9.60 10.12 22.28
C TRP A 441 10.06 9.38 23.53
N LEU A 442 11.27 8.82 23.55
CA LEU A 442 11.84 8.24 24.76
C LEU A 442 11.98 9.29 25.90
N GLY A 443 12.39 10.51 25.54
CA GLY A 443 12.45 11.64 26.48
C GLY A 443 11.07 11.98 27.04
N VAL A 444 10.09 12.12 26.16
CA VAL A 444 8.69 12.43 26.55
C VAL A 444 8.11 11.35 27.47
N LEU A 445 8.33 10.05 27.18
CA LEU A 445 7.80 8.96 28.01
C LEU A 445 8.38 8.95 29.43
N LYS A 446 9.70 9.18 29.56
CA LYS A 446 10.34 9.27 30.88
C LYS A 446 9.81 10.47 31.66
N GLN A 447 9.59 11.60 30.99
CA GLN A 447 9.01 12.78 31.62
C GLN A 447 7.57 12.49 32.08
N ALA A 448 6.74 11.92 31.22
CA ALA A 448 5.34 11.62 31.53
C ALA A 448 5.15 10.68 32.72
N LEU A 449 6.02 9.66 32.86
CA LEU A 449 6.05 8.77 34.03
C LEU A 449 6.35 9.51 35.35
N THR A 450 7.10 10.62 35.29
CA THR A 450 7.45 11.41 36.48
C THR A 450 6.52 12.58 36.75
N GLN A 451 5.92 13.17 35.71
CA GLN A 451 5.10 14.38 35.78
C GLN A 451 3.58 14.11 35.69
N ASN A 452 3.16 12.84 35.56
CA ASN A 452 1.75 12.44 35.37
C ASN A 452 1.11 13.00 34.10
N ASP A 453 1.85 13.06 32.99
CA ASP A 453 1.34 13.57 31.69
C ASP A 453 0.54 12.53 30.88
N PHE A 454 0.35 11.33 31.43
CA PHE A 454 -0.59 10.37 30.86
C PHE A 454 -2.03 10.75 31.23
N VAL A 455 -2.97 10.40 30.36
CA VAL A 455 -4.40 10.58 30.59
C VAL A 455 -5.13 9.28 30.27
N LEU A 456 -6.16 8.99 31.04
CA LEU A 456 -7.01 7.84 30.80
C LEU A 456 -8.27 8.25 30.04
N TYR A 457 -8.62 7.42 29.08
CA TYR A 457 -9.89 7.39 28.40
C TYR A 457 -10.62 6.13 28.81
N HIS A 458 -11.93 6.11 28.65
CA HIS A 458 -12.71 4.91 28.76
C HIS A 458 -13.65 4.76 27.57
N GLN A 459 -13.92 3.52 27.20
CA GLN A 459 -14.92 3.18 26.20
C GLN A 459 -15.87 2.14 26.78
N GLN A 460 -17.17 2.37 26.66
CA GLN A 460 -18.18 1.49 27.21
C GLN A 460 -18.24 0.15 26.47
N THR A 461 -18.38 -0.91 27.26
CA THR A 461 -18.62 -2.27 26.82
C THR A 461 -20.08 -2.60 27.17
N ILE A 462 -20.96 -2.61 26.17
CA ILE A 462 -22.40 -2.71 26.38
C ILE A 462 -22.81 -4.18 26.42
N SER A 463 -23.60 -4.56 27.43
CA SER A 463 -24.18 -5.91 27.49
C SER A 463 -25.30 -6.06 26.48
N LEU A 464 -25.28 -7.19 25.75
CA LEU A 464 -26.37 -7.64 24.90
C LEU A 464 -27.35 -8.59 25.61
N GLN A 465 -27.02 -9.01 26.82
CA GLN A 465 -27.75 -10.00 27.61
C GLN A 465 -28.22 -9.43 28.97
N ASP A 466 -28.42 -8.10 29.02
CA ASP A 466 -28.89 -7.35 30.20
C ASP A 466 -28.06 -7.58 31.49
N ALA A 467 -26.73 -7.59 31.38
CA ALA A 467 -25.86 -7.63 32.56
C ALA A 467 -25.93 -6.31 33.34
N ASP A 468 -26.08 -6.40 34.67
CA ASP A 468 -26.13 -5.24 35.57
C ASP A 468 -24.77 -4.55 35.72
N GLY A 469 -24.77 -3.22 35.69
CA GLY A 469 -23.60 -2.38 35.97
C GLY A 469 -22.96 -1.75 34.74
N GLU A 470 -21.99 -0.87 34.97
CA GLU A 470 -21.23 -0.22 33.92
C GLU A 470 -19.92 -0.96 33.65
N PHE A 471 -19.70 -1.35 32.41
CA PHE A 471 -18.47 -1.99 31.96
C PHE A 471 -17.72 -1.04 31.04
N SER A 472 -16.44 -0.83 31.27
CA SER A 472 -15.64 0.03 30.40
C SER A 472 -14.20 -0.43 30.28
N GLU A 473 -13.66 -0.39 29.06
CA GLU A 473 -12.25 -0.56 28.81
C GLU A 473 -11.50 0.75 29.06
N ILE A 474 -10.36 0.65 29.75
CA ILE A 474 -9.48 1.78 30.04
C ILE A 474 -8.41 1.89 28.96
N LEU A 475 -8.35 3.07 28.35
CA LEU A 475 -7.51 3.38 27.21
C LEU A 475 -6.51 4.46 27.59
N LEU A 476 -5.22 4.15 27.49
CA LEU A 476 -4.15 5.11 27.77
C LEU A 476 -4.02 6.12 26.62
N ARG A 477 -3.76 7.39 26.94
CA ARG A 477 -3.19 8.36 26.01
C ARG A 477 -2.07 9.14 26.70
N LEU A 478 -1.23 9.77 25.89
CA LEU A 478 -0.13 10.60 26.36
C LEU A 478 -0.39 12.05 25.95
N ASN A 479 -0.29 13.01 26.88
CA ASN A 479 -0.31 14.42 26.50
C ASN A 479 0.99 14.77 25.77
N GLY A 480 0.89 15.01 24.46
CA GLY A 480 1.97 15.50 23.65
C GLY A 480 1.93 17.03 23.49
N PRO A 481 2.95 17.62 22.84
CA PRO A 481 3.02 19.07 22.63
C PRO A 481 1.89 19.63 21.74
N GLN A 482 1.32 18.79 20.88
CA GLN A 482 0.27 19.16 19.91
C GLN A 482 -1.09 18.57 20.26
N GLY A 483 -1.25 18.06 21.49
CA GLY A 483 -2.45 17.36 21.94
C GLY A 483 -2.15 15.91 22.30
N GLU A 484 -3.22 15.14 22.53
CA GLU A 484 -3.12 13.76 22.99
C GLU A 484 -2.63 12.81 21.89
N VAL A 485 -1.80 11.86 22.31
CA VAL A 485 -1.10 10.92 21.45
C VAL A 485 -1.58 9.51 21.80
N LEU A 486 -1.91 8.72 20.78
CA LEU A 486 -2.39 7.36 20.96
C LEU A 486 -1.24 6.37 21.27
N PRO A 487 -1.50 5.29 22.02
CA PRO A 487 -0.51 4.28 22.40
C PRO A 487 0.28 3.67 21.25
N GLY A 488 -0.34 3.51 20.07
CA GLY A 488 0.33 2.94 18.89
C GLY A 488 1.59 3.70 18.45
N PHE A 489 1.72 4.98 18.80
CA PHE A 489 2.89 5.79 18.47
C PHE A 489 4.04 5.66 19.46
N PHE A 490 3.77 5.36 20.73
CA PHE A 490 4.78 5.41 21.80
C PHE A 490 4.99 4.09 22.54
N MET A 491 4.01 3.19 22.58
CA MET A 491 4.15 1.88 23.25
C MET A 491 5.27 1.01 22.66
N PRO A 492 5.49 0.95 21.33
CA PRO A 492 6.63 0.23 20.78
C PRO A 492 7.99 0.74 21.30
N ILE A 493 8.09 2.06 21.52
CA ILE A 493 9.29 2.69 22.09
C ILE A 493 9.40 2.36 23.58
N ALA A 494 8.29 2.40 24.31
CA ALA A 494 8.25 2.00 25.72
C ALA A 494 8.69 0.54 25.92
N GLU A 495 8.21 -0.37 25.07
CA GLU A 495 8.56 -1.80 25.10
C GLU A 495 10.04 -2.02 24.79
N LYS A 496 10.56 -1.39 23.72
CA LYS A 496 11.99 -1.42 23.36
C LYS A 496 12.91 -0.97 24.50
N HIS A 497 12.44 -0.06 25.34
CA HIS A 497 13.21 0.52 26.45
C HIS A 497 12.77 0.04 27.85
N ASN A 498 11.99 -1.04 27.95
CA ASN A 498 11.52 -1.65 29.21
C ASN A 498 10.76 -0.69 30.15
N LEU A 499 10.02 0.27 29.59
CA LEU A 499 9.22 1.22 30.37
C LEU A 499 7.78 0.73 30.62
N THR A 500 7.35 -0.36 29.97
CA THR A 500 5.96 -0.83 30.04
C THR A 500 5.48 -1.23 31.44
N PRO A 501 6.27 -1.89 32.33
CA PRO A 501 5.77 -2.20 33.68
C PRO A 501 5.50 -0.96 34.52
N ALA A 502 6.27 0.11 34.32
CA ALA A 502 6.05 1.39 34.99
C ALA A 502 4.77 2.08 34.50
N ILE A 503 4.50 2.00 33.18
CA ILE A 503 3.26 2.50 32.57
C ILE A 503 2.05 1.71 33.09
N ASP A 504 2.12 0.39 33.11
CA ASP A 504 1.03 -0.47 33.59
C ASP A 504 0.68 -0.16 35.06
N ARG A 505 1.68 -0.02 35.94
CA ARG A 505 1.47 0.41 37.34
C ARG A 505 0.81 1.79 37.44
N TRP A 506 1.22 2.73 36.60
CA TRP A 506 0.59 4.06 36.55
C TRP A 506 -0.88 3.97 36.15
N VAL A 507 -1.21 3.21 35.09
CA VAL A 507 -2.58 3.01 34.62
C VAL A 507 -3.43 2.33 35.68
N LEU A 508 -2.94 1.25 36.30
CA LEU A 508 -3.64 0.54 37.36
C LEU A 508 -3.93 1.43 38.55
N HIS A 509 -2.96 2.23 38.99
CA HIS A 509 -3.14 3.15 40.10
C HIS A 509 -4.26 4.16 39.81
N GLN A 510 -4.23 4.79 38.63
CA GLN A 510 -5.25 5.75 38.23
C GLN A 510 -6.63 5.07 38.06
N ALA A 511 -6.71 3.89 37.46
CA ALA A 511 -7.95 3.14 37.30
C ALA A 511 -8.58 2.79 38.67
N ILE A 512 -7.77 2.38 39.66
CA ILE A 512 -8.23 2.09 41.02
C ILE A 512 -8.78 3.33 41.72
N GLU A 513 -8.12 4.48 41.56
CA GLU A 513 -8.60 5.75 42.14
C GLU A 513 -9.97 6.17 41.56
N HIS A 514 -10.18 6.01 40.25
CA HIS A 514 -11.47 6.29 39.62
C HIS A 514 -12.54 5.27 40.03
N LEU A 515 -12.22 3.98 40.11
CA LEU A 515 -13.14 2.95 40.63
C LEU A 515 -13.56 3.25 42.07
N ARG A 516 -12.63 3.73 42.90
CA ARG A 516 -12.94 4.13 44.29
C ARG A 516 -13.91 5.29 44.34
N ALA A 517 -13.77 6.28 43.46
CA ALA A 517 -14.70 7.41 43.37
C ALA A 517 -16.12 6.94 42.96
N ARG A 518 -16.21 6.06 41.96
CA ARG A 518 -17.50 5.51 41.48
C ARG A 518 -18.17 4.57 42.48
N ASP A 519 -17.40 3.80 43.25
CA ASP A 519 -17.98 2.98 44.32
C ASP A 519 -18.64 3.84 45.41
N ARG A 520 -18.04 5.00 45.73
CA ARG A 520 -18.61 5.94 46.69
C ARG A 520 -19.89 6.61 46.19
N SER A 521 -20.06 6.76 44.87
CA SER A 521 -21.31 7.27 44.28
C SER A 521 -22.40 6.19 44.16
N GLY A 522 -22.11 4.94 44.52
CA GLY A 522 -23.07 3.84 44.46
C GLY A 522 -23.27 3.28 43.04
N THR A 523 -22.36 3.57 42.11
CA THR A 523 -22.44 3.10 40.71
C THR A 523 -21.61 1.82 40.56
N PRO A 524 -22.21 0.64 40.32
CA PRO A 524 -21.46 -0.58 40.06
C PRO A 524 -20.70 -0.42 38.74
N THR A 525 -19.37 -0.38 38.81
CA THR A 525 -18.50 -0.20 37.64
C THR A 525 -17.39 -1.24 37.62
N THR A 526 -17.15 -1.80 36.44
CA THR A 526 -16.09 -2.75 36.15
C THR A 526 -15.19 -2.18 35.06
N PHE A 527 -13.88 -2.12 35.33
CA PHE A 527 -12.89 -1.67 34.37
C PHE A 527 -12.06 -2.81 33.81
N PHE A 528 -11.90 -2.85 32.49
CA PHE A 528 -10.92 -3.68 31.80
C PHE A 528 -9.63 -2.87 31.61
N VAL A 529 -8.50 -3.42 32.05
CA VAL A 529 -7.19 -2.75 32.00
C VAL A 529 -6.15 -3.65 31.37
N LYS A 530 -5.56 -3.18 30.26
CA LYS A 530 -4.50 -3.87 29.52
C LYS A 530 -3.23 -4.00 30.34
N LEU A 531 -2.64 -5.19 30.30
CA LEU A 531 -1.33 -5.49 30.82
C LEU A 531 -0.38 -5.94 29.72
N THR A 532 0.84 -5.43 29.80
CA THR A 532 1.94 -5.84 28.94
C THR A 532 2.63 -7.10 29.48
N SER A 533 3.35 -7.83 28.62
CA SER A 533 4.06 -9.06 29.01
C SER A 533 5.05 -8.85 30.15
N GLY A 534 5.76 -7.71 30.15
CA GLY A 534 6.70 -7.38 31.23
C GLY A 534 6.05 -7.27 32.61
N SER A 535 4.77 -6.95 32.68
CA SER A 535 4.00 -6.91 33.93
C SER A 535 3.56 -8.29 34.41
N LEU A 536 3.34 -9.25 33.51
CA LEU A 536 3.00 -10.64 33.88
C LEU A 536 4.19 -11.35 34.53
N GLU A 537 5.41 -10.98 34.16
CA GLU A 537 6.66 -11.52 34.69
C GLU A 537 7.14 -10.79 35.96
N ASP A 538 6.55 -9.63 36.27
CA ASP A 538 6.90 -8.82 37.43
C ASP A 538 6.30 -9.38 38.73
N THR A 539 7.13 -10.13 39.46
CA THR A 539 6.79 -10.71 40.78
C THR A 539 6.34 -9.69 41.83
N GLN A 540 6.65 -8.39 41.67
CA GLN A 540 6.25 -7.34 42.62
C GLN A 540 4.88 -6.72 42.31
N LEU A 541 4.34 -6.93 41.10
CA LEU A 541 3.11 -6.27 40.66
C LEU A 541 1.90 -6.70 41.48
N LEU A 542 1.66 -8.01 41.63
CA LEU A 542 0.48 -8.51 42.36
C LEU A 542 0.50 -8.16 43.86
N PRO A 543 1.62 -8.31 44.60
CA PRO A 543 1.71 -7.81 45.98
C PRO A 543 1.38 -6.32 46.10
N TRP A 544 1.91 -5.50 45.19
CA TRP A 544 1.61 -4.07 45.15
C TRP A 544 0.13 -3.80 44.85
N LEU A 545 -0.44 -4.49 43.86
CA LEU A 545 -1.83 -4.33 43.43
C LEU A 545 -2.81 -4.73 44.54
N GLY A 546 -2.54 -5.83 45.24
CA GLY A 546 -3.34 -6.27 46.38
C GLY A 546 -3.38 -5.22 47.50
N GLU A 547 -2.26 -4.55 47.79
CA GLU A 547 -2.21 -3.45 48.75
C GLU A 547 -3.00 -2.22 48.27
N GLN A 548 -2.92 -1.87 46.98
CA GLN A 548 -3.70 -0.75 46.42
C GLN A 548 -5.21 -1.01 46.52
N LEU A 549 -5.66 -2.20 46.14
CA LEU A 549 -7.09 -2.60 46.20
C LEU A 549 -7.60 -2.57 47.65
N ARG A 550 -6.82 -3.10 48.59
CA ARG A 550 -7.14 -3.10 50.03
C ARG A 550 -7.27 -1.68 50.58
N ARG A 551 -6.35 -0.77 50.22
CA ARG A 551 -6.41 0.65 50.62
C ARG A 551 -7.60 1.38 50.02
N ALA A 552 -7.96 1.04 48.78
CA ALA A 552 -9.11 1.62 48.12
C ALA A 552 -10.46 1.09 48.67
N GLY A 553 -10.45 -0.05 49.36
CA GLY A 553 -11.66 -0.70 49.88
C GLY A 553 -12.54 -1.29 48.78
N LEU A 554 -11.97 -1.56 47.60
CA LEU A 554 -12.71 -2.07 46.45
C LEU A 554 -13.08 -3.54 46.65
N LYS A 555 -14.33 -3.89 46.35
CA LYS A 555 -14.82 -5.27 46.32
C LYS A 555 -14.25 -6.02 45.10
N ASN A 556 -14.20 -7.35 45.23
CA ASN A 556 -13.78 -8.28 44.18
C ASN A 556 -14.56 -8.07 42.86
N GLY A 557 -13.92 -8.33 41.72
CA GLY A 557 -14.54 -8.32 40.39
C GLY A 557 -14.71 -6.97 39.70
N LYS A 558 -14.32 -5.84 40.33
CA LYS A 558 -14.41 -4.50 39.71
C LYS A 558 -13.27 -4.15 38.77
N LEU A 559 -12.17 -4.89 38.85
CA LEU A 559 -11.01 -4.71 37.99
C LEU A 559 -10.78 -6.03 37.25
N VAL A 560 -10.85 -5.96 35.92
CA VAL A 560 -10.54 -7.06 35.01
C VAL A 560 -9.20 -6.73 34.36
N LEU A 561 -8.20 -7.59 34.58
CA LEU A 561 -6.92 -7.45 33.89
C LEU A 561 -7.01 -8.17 32.57
N GLU A 562 -6.48 -7.58 31.51
CA GLU A 562 -6.53 -8.19 30.18
C GLU A 562 -5.17 -8.22 29.50
N THR A 563 -4.93 -9.26 28.71
CA THR A 563 -3.75 -9.33 27.84
C THR A 563 -4.07 -10.12 26.59
N THR A 564 -3.29 -9.94 25.53
CA THR A 564 -3.53 -10.59 24.24
C THR A 564 -3.22 -12.09 24.32
N GLU A 565 -4.01 -12.91 23.62
CA GLU A 565 -3.82 -14.36 23.46
C GLU A 565 -2.37 -14.71 23.14
N SER A 566 -1.77 -14.03 22.15
CA SER A 566 -0.41 -14.33 21.70
C SER A 566 0.63 -14.16 22.82
N LYS A 567 0.53 -13.08 23.60
CA LYS A 567 1.43 -12.81 24.75
C LYS A 567 1.30 -13.86 25.85
N VAL A 568 0.08 -14.37 26.09
CA VAL A 568 -0.13 -15.48 27.03
C VAL A 568 0.52 -16.74 26.52
N VAL A 569 0.38 -17.07 25.23
CA VAL A 569 0.97 -18.29 24.67
C VAL A 569 2.50 -18.24 24.73
N THR A 570 3.11 -17.10 24.38
CA THR A 570 4.58 -16.96 24.41
C THR A 570 5.17 -17.04 25.82
N SER A 571 4.40 -16.68 26.85
CA SER A 571 4.84 -16.69 28.26
C SER A 571 3.85 -17.49 29.14
N LEU A 572 3.48 -18.71 28.71
CA LEU A 572 2.38 -19.47 29.32
C LEU A 572 2.54 -19.74 30.81
N ARG A 573 3.74 -20.15 31.25
CA ARG A 573 4.01 -20.43 32.68
C ARG A 573 3.89 -19.17 33.55
N PRO A 574 4.61 -18.06 33.26
CA PRO A 574 4.42 -16.80 33.96
C PRO A 574 2.97 -16.32 33.97
N ALA A 575 2.28 -16.38 32.82
CA ALA A 575 0.89 -15.97 32.73
C ALA A 575 -0.02 -16.85 33.61
N GLN A 576 0.17 -18.16 33.62
CA GLN A 576 -0.61 -19.08 34.47
C GLN A 576 -0.42 -18.78 35.96
N GLU A 577 0.83 -18.58 36.39
CA GLU A 577 1.16 -18.26 37.79
C GLU A 577 0.56 -16.91 38.20
N PHE A 578 0.75 -15.89 37.36
CA PHE A 578 0.19 -14.55 37.56
C PHE A 578 -1.33 -14.59 37.68
N ILE A 579 -2.01 -15.21 36.71
CA ILE A 579 -3.48 -15.25 36.67
C ILE A 579 -4.02 -16.04 37.86
N ARG A 580 -3.40 -17.17 38.23
CA ARG A 580 -3.81 -17.91 39.43
C ARG A 580 -3.71 -17.06 40.70
N ALA A 581 -2.60 -16.34 40.89
CA ALA A 581 -2.42 -15.46 42.02
C ALA A 581 -3.39 -14.25 41.98
N TRP A 582 -3.67 -13.71 40.80
CA TRP A 582 -4.64 -12.64 40.60
C TRP A 582 -6.07 -13.08 40.97
N LYS A 583 -6.47 -14.29 40.57
CA LYS A 583 -7.77 -14.88 40.94
C LYS A 583 -7.91 -15.09 42.45
N GLN A 584 -6.82 -15.42 43.15
CA GLN A 584 -6.82 -15.53 44.63
C GLN A 584 -7.07 -14.17 45.31
N LEU A 585 -6.70 -13.06 44.67
CA LEU A 585 -7.01 -11.71 45.14
C LEU A 585 -8.45 -11.28 44.80
N GLY A 586 -9.26 -12.15 44.18
CA GLY A 586 -10.64 -11.86 43.79
C GLY A 586 -10.76 -11.05 42.49
N GLY A 587 -9.67 -10.99 41.72
CA GLY A 587 -9.65 -10.35 40.41
C GLY A 587 -10.32 -11.19 39.32
N GLN A 588 -10.67 -10.54 38.22
CA GLN A 588 -11.13 -11.21 36.98
C GLN A 588 -10.12 -11.01 35.86
N PHE A 589 -10.10 -11.91 34.89
CA PHE A 589 -9.14 -11.86 33.79
C PHE A 589 -9.85 -11.94 32.43
N ALA A 590 -9.38 -11.18 31.45
CA ALA A 590 -9.85 -11.24 30.07
C ALA A 590 -8.71 -11.61 29.12
N LEU A 591 -9.02 -12.42 28.12
CA LEU A 591 -8.11 -12.76 27.05
C LEU A 591 -8.49 -11.96 25.80
N GLU A 592 -7.64 -11.01 25.40
CA GLU A 592 -7.83 -10.13 24.24
C GLU A 592 -7.35 -10.81 22.95
N GLN A 593 -7.87 -10.40 21.79
CA GLN A 593 -7.53 -10.98 20.48
C GLN A 593 -7.82 -12.49 20.41
N PHE A 594 -8.87 -12.95 21.07
CA PHE A 594 -9.20 -14.36 21.16
C PHE A 594 -9.67 -14.92 19.82
N GLY A 595 -9.23 -16.15 19.52
CA GLY A 595 -9.60 -16.88 18.30
C GLY A 595 -8.64 -16.62 17.14
N SER A 596 -7.58 -15.87 17.38
CA SER A 596 -6.62 -15.44 16.36
C SER A 596 -5.37 -16.35 16.31
N GLY A 597 -5.13 -17.12 17.37
CA GLY A 597 -4.10 -18.16 17.44
C GLY A 597 -4.54 -19.49 16.82
N LEU A 598 -3.64 -20.45 16.78
CA LEU A 598 -3.84 -21.78 16.21
C LEU A 598 -4.80 -22.66 17.04
N ASN A 599 -4.78 -22.53 18.37
CA ASN A 599 -5.53 -23.39 19.30
C ASN A 599 -6.10 -22.61 20.51
N SER A 600 -6.82 -21.52 20.26
CA SER A 600 -7.30 -20.59 21.29
C SER A 600 -8.07 -21.25 22.45
N PHE A 601 -8.92 -22.25 22.17
CA PHE A 601 -9.68 -22.94 23.21
C PHE A 601 -8.83 -23.88 24.08
N GLN A 602 -7.75 -24.46 23.54
CA GLN A 602 -6.86 -25.30 24.35
C GLN A 602 -6.12 -24.49 25.41
N LEU A 603 -5.87 -23.20 25.14
CA LEU A 603 -5.24 -22.29 26.10
C LEU A 603 -6.05 -22.18 27.41
N LEU A 604 -7.38 -22.28 27.32
CA LEU A 604 -8.27 -22.20 28.47
C LEU A 604 -8.16 -23.39 29.44
N ASN A 605 -7.50 -24.49 29.04
CA ASN A 605 -7.16 -25.57 29.97
C ASN A 605 -6.08 -25.16 30.98
N HIS A 606 -5.29 -24.14 30.64
CA HIS A 606 -4.17 -23.67 31.45
C HIS A 606 -4.46 -22.33 32.12
N ILE A 607 -5.32 -21.51 31.49
CA ILE A 607 -5.60 -20.13 31.87
C ILE A 607 -7.06 -19.97 32.25
N ASP A 608 -7.31 -19.52 33.48
CA ASP A 608 -8.65 -19.24 33.97
C ASP A 608 -9.08 -17.80 33.64
N ALA A 609 -9.41 -17.58 32.37
CA ALA A 609 -10.01 -16.33 31.89
C ALA A 609 -11.52 -16.29 32.21
N ASP A 610 -12.06 -15.14 32.56
CA ASP A 610 -13.50 -14.90 32.76
C ASP A 610 -14.16 -14.38 31.47
N TYR A 611 -13.42 -13.55 30.71
CA TYR A 611 -13.89 -12.94 29.46
C TYR A 611 -12.97 -13.30 28.29
N LEU A 612 -13.55 -13.49 27.11
CA LEU A 612 -12.87 -13.72 25.84
C LEU A 612 -13.25 -12.59 24.88
N LYS A 613 -12.30 -11.70 24.57
CA LYS A 613 -12.53 -10.60 23.63
C LYS A 613 -12.13 -11.06 22.24
N ILE A 614 -13.11 -11.17 21.35
CA ILE A 614 -12.98 -11.75 20.02
C ILE A 614 -12.14 -10.83 19.14
N ASP A 615 -11.15 -11.40 18.44
CA ASP A 615 -10.24 -10.63 17.60
C ASP A 615 -10.96 -9.84 16.50
N ARG A 616 -10.53 -8.58 16.33
CA ARG A 616 -11.10 -7.63 15.36
C ARG A 616 -11.05 -8.11 13.91
N SER A 617 -10.16 -9.04 13.55
CA SER A 617 -10.07 -9.57 12.18
C SER A 617 -11.32 -10.36 11.75
N TYR A 618 -12.17 -10.73 12.71
CA TYR A 618 -13.49 -11.30 12.46
C TYR A 618 -14.61 -10.25 12.37
N MET A 619 -14.34 -9.01 12.77
CA MET A 619 -15.34 -7.93 12.86
C MET A 619 -15.33 -7.05 11.60
N ALA A 620 -14.18 -6.91 10.94
CA ALA A 620 -14.06 -6.19 9.68
C ALA A 620 -14.96 -6.81 8.58
N ASP A 621 -15.89 -6.01 8.05
CA ASP A 621 -16.90 -6.43 7.07
C ASP A 621 -17.70 -7.67 7.50
N LEU A 622 -18.00 -7.80 8.80
CA LEU A 622 -18.77 -8.92 9.35
C LEU A 622 -20.08 -9.20 8.59
N PRO A 623 -20.88 -8.20 8.15
CA PRO A 623 -22.10 -8.46 7.38
C PRO A 623 -21.87 -9.17 6.04
N GLN A 624 -20.72 -8.93 5.40
CA GLN A 624 -20.37 -9.47 4.08
C GLN A 624 -19.60 -10.80 4.18
N GLN A 625 -18.96 -11.09 5.32
CA GLN A 625 -18.10 -12.27 5.50
C GLN A 625 -18.79 -13.39 6.28
N GLN A 626 -19.43 -14.31 5.55
CA GLN A 626 -20.14 -15.45 6.14
C GLN A 626 -19.21 -16.40 6.94
N GLU A 627 -17.94 -16.51 6.56
CA GLU A 627 -16.95 -17.30 7.33
C GLU A 627 -16.68 -16.69 8.71
N SER A 628 -16.51 -15.37 8.79
CA SER A 628 -16.34 -14.65 10.05
C SER A 628 -17.56 -14.83 10.95
N GLN A 629 -18.78 -14.73 10.40
CA GLN A 629 -20.01 -14.98 11.15
C GLN A 629 -20.06 -16.40 11.76
N LYS A 630 -19.74 -17.42 10.96
CA LYS A 630 -19.68 -18.82 11.45
C LYS A 630 -18.64 -18.99 12.55
N LYS A 631 -17.46 -18.39 12.40
CA LYS A 631 -16.38 -18.48 13.37
C LYS A 631 -16.73 -17.80 14.70
N VAL A 632 -17.35 -16.63 14.65
CA VAL A 632 -17.84 -15.91 15.84
C VAL A 632 -18.90 -16.74 16.57
N ALA A 633 -19.89 -17.27 15.86
CA ALA A 633 -20.91 -18.14 16.45
C ALA A 633 -20.33 -19.40 17.10
N GLU A 634 -19.30 -19.99 16.47
CA GLU A 634 -18.55 -21.13 17.02
C GLU A 634 -17.85 -20.75 18.34
N ILE A 635 -17.17 -19.61 18.37
CA ILE A 635 -16.49 -19.10 19.56
C ILE A 635 -17.49 -18.88 20.70
N CYS A 636 -18.62 -18.22 20.44
CA CYS A 636 -19.65 -17.97 21.44
C CYS A 636 -20.23 -19.27 22.00
N ARG A 637 -20.49 -20.28 21.15
CA ARG A 637 -21.02 -21.58 21.60
C ARG A 637 -20.06 -22.27 22.57
N GLN A 638 -18.79 -22.41 22.19
CA GLN A 638 -17.78 -23.06 23.02
C GLN A 638 -17.49 -22.26 24.31
N ALA A 639 -17.45 -20.93 24.23
CA ALA A 639 -17.28 -20.07 25.41
C ALA A 639 -18.40 -20.31 26.43
N ARG A 640 -19.65 -20.42 25.96
CA ARG A 640 -20.82 -20.69 26.81
C ARG A 640 -20.75 -22.06 27.50
N GLU A 641 -20.30 -23.10 26.80
CA GLU A 641 -20.07 -24.43 27.39
C GLU A 641 -19.02 -24.37 28.52
N LEU A 642 -17.99 -23.54 28.36
CA LEU A 642 -16.95 -23.29 29.36
C LEU A 642 -17.32 -22.23 30.40
N LYS A 643 -18.56 -21.68 30.35
CA LYS A 643 -19.07 -20.61 31.22
C LYS A 643 -18.20 -19.35 31.20
N LYS A 644 -17.67 -19.00 30.04
CA LYS A 644 -16.89 -17.78 29.80
C LYS A 644 -17.75 -16.76 29.05
N LEU A 645 -17.55 -15.48 29.34
CA LEU A 645 -18.28 -14.38 28.70
C LEU A 645 -17.52 -13.89 27.47
N THR A 646 -18.23 -13.51 26.43
CA THR A 646 -17.65 -13.07 25.15
C THR A 646 -17.85 -11.57 24.92
N ILE A 647 -16.82 -10.92 24.41
CA ILE A 647 -16.85 -9.49 24.08
C ILE A 647 -16.46 -9.34 22.60
N ALA A 648 -17.33 -8.75 21.79
CA ALA A 648 -16.99 -8.38 20.41
C ALA A 648 -16.54 -6.91 20.38
N GLU A 649 -15.29 -6.69 20.00
CA GLU A 649 -14.69 -5.36 19.87
C GLU A 649 -14.86 -4.81 18.44
N TRP A 650 -14.59 -3.53 18.22
CA TRP A 650 -14.61 -2.91 16.89
C TRP A 650 -15.98 -2.96 16.18
N VAL A 651 -17.07 -2.78 16.93
CA VAL A 651 -18.41 -2.67 16.33
C VAL A 651 -18.63 -1.27 15.77
N GLU A 652 -18.73 -1.15 14.44
CA GLU A 652 -18.82 0.13 13.72
C GLU A 652 -20.20 0.41 13.10
N ASP A 653 -21.15 -0.52 13.20
CA ASP A 653 -22.49 -0.35 12.64
C ASP A 653 -23.58 -1.19 13.33
N ALA A 654 -24.84 -0.84 13.06
CA ALA A 654 -26.03 -1.48 13.62
C ALA A 654 -26.26 -2.90 13.08
N ALA A 655 -25.88 -3.19 11.82
CA ALA A 655 -26.07 -4.51 11.22
C ALA A 655 -25.14 -5.53 11.89
N SER A 656 -23.88 -5.16 12.11
CA SER A 656 -22.90 -5.92 12.87
C SER A 656 -23.41 -6.21 14.29
N THR A 657 -23.97 -5.22 14.98
CA THR A 657 -24.55 -5.41 16.33
C THR A 657 -25.68 -6.46 16.33
N SER A 658 -26.58 -6.39 15.34
CA SER A 658 -27.70 -7.33 15.21
C SER A 658 -27.24 -8.76 14.93
N LEU A 659 -26.18 -8.91 14.12
CA LEU A 659 -25.56 -10.21 13.84
C LEU A 659 -24.87 -10.77 15.08
N LEU A 660 -24.13 -9.95 15.83
CA LEU A 660 -23.44 -10.37 17.05
C LEU A 660 -24.42 -10.83 18.14
N PHE A 661 -25.57 -10.16 18.26
CA PHE A 661 -26.67 -10.62 19.11
C PHE A 661 -27.16 -12.02 18.70
N ALA A 662 -27.39 -12.25 17.39
CA ALA A 662 -27.81 -13.55 16.87
C ALA A 662 -26.76 -14.65 17.06
N CYS A 663 -25.47 -14.31 16.99
CA CYS A 663 -24.36 -15.23 17.28
C CYS A 663 -24.25 -15.61 18.77
N GLY A 664 -24.93 -14.89 19.66
CA GLY A 664 -24.91 -15.13 21.10
C GLY A 664 -23.72 -14.49 21.81
N VAL A 665 -23.23 -13.34 21.33
CA VAL A 665 -22.22 -12.53 22.02
C VAL A 665 -22.81 -11.90 23.29
N ASP A 666 -22.04 -11.86 24.38
CA ASP A 666 -22.50 -11.32 25.66
C ASP A 666 -22.35 -9.78 25.76
N PHE A 667 -21.25 -9.25 25.22
CA PHE A 667 -20.95 -7.81 25.23
C PHE A 667 -20.41 -7.32 23.89
N VAL A 668 -20.68 -6.05 23.60
CA VAL A 668 -20.18 -5.35 22.40
C VAL A 668 -19.47 -4.05 22.77
N GLN A 669 -18.43 -3.72 22.02
CA GLN A 669 -17.68 -2.47 22.17
C GLN A 669 -17.29 -1.93 20.79
N GLY A 670 -17.46 -0.63 20.58
CA GLY A 670 -17.02 0.03 19.34
C GLY A 670 -17.54 1.45 19.21
N ASN A 671 -16.99 2.18 18.22
CA ASN A 671 -17.26 3.61 18.03
C ASN A 671 -18.71 3.90 17.65
N PHE A 672 -19.42 2.95 17.04
CA PHE A 672 -20.84 3.08 16.77
C PHE A 672 -21.68 3.23 18.05
N LEU A 673 -21.25 2.59 19.14
CA LEU A 673 -21.92 2.64 20.43
C LEU A 673 -21.50 3.90 21.20
N GLN A 674 -20.19 4.08 21.33
CA GLN A 674 -19.58 5.22 21.99
C GLN A 674 -18.11 5.31 21.54
N GLU A 675 -17.69 6.47 21.06
CA GLU A 675 -16.26 6.76 20.92
C GLU A 675 -15.58 6.84 22.30
N PRO A 676 -14.28 6.52 22.41
CA PRO A 676 -13.55 6.70 23.66
C PRO A 676 -13.66 8.12 24.20
N GLN A 677 -14.08 8.25 25.46
CA GLN A 677 -14.21 9.53 26.15
C GLN A 677 -13.19 9.65 27.27
N ARG A 678 -12.76 10.87 27.58
CA ARG A 678 -11.80 11.10 28.65
C ARG A 678 -12.41 10.68 29.98
N LEU A 679 -11.67 9.87 30.73
CA LEU A 679 -12.06 9.47 32.08
C LEU A 679 -11.87 10.68 33.01
N ALA A 680 -12.98 11.23 33.50
CA ALA A 680 -13.04 12.45 34.30
C ALA A 680 -13.23 12.17 35.80
#